data_AF-A0A090ZDX8-F1
#
_entry.id   AF-A0A090ZDX8-F1
#
_cell.length_a   1.000
_cell.length_b   1.000
_cell.length_c   1.000
_cell.angle_alpha   90.00
_cell.angle_beta   90.00
_cell.angle_gamma   90.00
#
_symmetry.space_group_name_H-M   'P 1'
#
loop_
_entity.id
_entity.type
_entity.pdbx_description
1 polymer ?
#
loop_
_entity_poly.entity_id
_entity_poly.type
_entity_poly.pdbx_seq_one_letter_code
_entity_poly.pdbx_strand_id
1 'polypeptide(L)'
;MLTITRKAVSLLVVLAVMITGFSPQTAGANEMDADSASLAQTAAAPATIQNYPMPSIYTASSVFTLKADNETIPVIKYLDDYDYAQFSFSGTVRIEVTANAPITSYSISPQAKNIKGTVNGNKLTFSLSSSTYVIVKINDWKKKMVIAADPLETDIPPSTGAGIYNVTRSPYNADNTGARMASDAIQRAIDDAHQAGGGIVFVPAGVYKSGNLTLKSNVTFYLAGGAVIVGTGKGEDYAIDFRKDSRNADGTYFIRTAINSSNITIRGRGTIDGKGIAMRERKMPAPHKNEGLLNNLLVPIATTNFTFDGLILRDAGFWSFMVVRSDHVTIKNLKGFQDLYKIENDVIDINESQHVLVKHAIAISDDDTYSTKTWLQTGMSKGWPGALEHLEDVVFDDALAWTRCAAFKIGMGVAQPQIGVTIRNSYVFQSARALLIDHGYQYNTLPEEGYAQDITFENIDIERVGINQFGNYWLGVSTSTSGDVSNVILKNINVRETGSQKSRLAGNAAKGGMVNGVTFTDIYVGGKLATSLNDLNATANNNVNGIIFANSNANPPLFSDNFEDGNTTGWTSVTGGWNVPADGTNKVLSSGGQTTTSLITANSGGLWTDYTYEARMKMPITDANAGMVFRVKDANNYYMYRINSSNKKLELYKSVNGQLTAVTSTPFTAKEKQWYTVKAVIQGNKIACYVDGELKMEWTNPVTELTAGGIGFRTTSAGVHFDDALVLAPAPI
;
A
#
# COMPACT_ATOMS: atom_id res chain seq x y z
N MET A 1 -52.33 -7.44 8.60
CA MET A 1 -52.73 -8.86 8.45
C MET A 1 -51.81 -9.51 7.43
N LEU A 2 -51.21 -10.63 7.85
CA LEU A 2 -50.42 -11.64 7.12
C LEU A 2 -49.09 -11.25 6.44
N THR A 3 -48.05 -11.41 7.26
CA THR A 3 -46.68 -11.91 7.03
C THR A 3 -46.62 -13.22 6.23
N ILE A 4 -45.65 -13.40 5.33
CA ILE A 4 -44.95 -14.69 5.11
C ILE A 4 -43.47 -14.43 4.72
N THR A 5 -42.57 -14.93 5.55
CA THR A 5 -41.12 -15.08 5.37
C THR A 5 -40.77 -16.43 4.71
N ARG A 6 -39.63 -16.54 4.01
CA ARG A 6 -38.99 -17.85 3.72
C ARG A 6 -37.47 -17.77 3.87
N LYS A 7 -36.95 -18.56 4.82
CA LYS A 7 -35.55 -18.96 4.98
C LYS A 7 -35.40 -20.44 4.57
N ALA A 8 -34.22 -20.74 4.02
CA ALA A 8 -33.41 -21.97 4.11
C ALA A 8 -33.89 -23.33 3.53
N VAL A 9 -33.08 -23.90 2.62
CA VAL A 9 -32.75 -25.34 2.42
C VAL A 9 -31.37 -25.36 1.69
N SER A 10 -30.24 -25.62 2.34
CA SER A 10 -29.57 -26.89 2.72
C SER A 10 -28.45 -27.33 1.76
N LEU A 11 -27.31 -27.59 2.41
CA LEU A 11 -26.01 -28.11 2.00
C LEU A 11 -26.09 -29.62 1.72
N LEU A 12 -25.42 -30.16 0.67
CA LEU A 12 -24.75 -31.46 0.75
C LEU A 12 -23.68 -31.66 -0.34
N VAL A 13 -22.62 -32.35 0.09
CA VAL A 13 -21.31 -32.62 -0.53
C VAL A 13 -21.36 -33.83 -1.47
N VAL A 14 -20.60 -33.80 -2.58
CA VAL A 14 -19.97 -35.02 -3.16
C VAL A 14 -18.57 -34.67 -3.69
N LEU A 15 -17.56 -35.30 -3.10
CA LEU A 15 -16.17 -35.40 -3.56
C LEU A 15 -15.99 -36.79 -4.20
N ALA A 16 -15.45 -36.87 -5.42
CA ALA A 16 -14.84 -38.09 -5.94
C ALA A 16 -13.75 -37.75 -6.98
N VAL A 17 -12.54 -38.17 -6.64
CA VAL A 17 -11.30 -38.11 -7.42
C VAL A 17 -11.26 -39.24 -8.44
N MET A 18 -10.75 -38.99 -9.66
CA MET A 18 -10.12 -40.01 -10.50
C MET A 18 -8.96 -39.39 -11.30
N ILE A 19 -7.78 -39.97 -11.07
CA ILE A 19 -6.49 -39.74 -11.70
C ILE A 19 -6.36 -40.66 -12.92
N THR A 20 -5.90 -40.14 -14.06
CA THR A 20 -5.08 -40.83 -15.08
C THR A 20 -4.58 -39.76 -16.06
N GLY A 21 -3.35 -39.66 -16.52
CA GLY A 21 -2.17 -40.50 -16.40
C GLY A 21 -1.18 -39.99 -17.45
N PHE A 22 -0.06 -39.40 -17.03
CA PHE A 22 1.11 -39.24 -17.86
C PHE A 22 1.96 -40.50 -17.69
N SER A 23 2.36 -41.11 -18.80
CA SER A 23 3.40 -42.15 -18.80
C SER A 23 4.23 -42.06 -20.07
N PRO A 24 5.49 -42.51 -19.99
CA PRO A 24 6.63 -41.85 -20.61
C PRO A 24 7.08 -42.56 -21.88
N GLN A 25 7.69 -41.83 -22.81
CA GLN A 25 8.33 -42.41 -23.97
C GLN A 25 9.86 -42.32 -23.86
N THR A 26 10.42 -43.49 -23.55
CA THR A 26 11.75 -44.07 -23.83
C THR A 26 12.84 -43.19 -24.45
N ALA A 27 13.98 -43.18 -23.74
CA ALA A 27 15.29 -42.79 -24.22
C ALA A 27 15.86 -43.80 -25.24
N GLY A 28 16.41 -43.28 -26.34
CA GLY A 28 17.41 -43.94 -27.16
C GLY A 28 18.70 -43.12 -27.06
N ALA A 29 19.75 -43.74 -26.53
CA ALA A 29 21.08 -43.16 -26.43
C ALA A 29 21.80 -43.17 -27.79
N ASN A 30 22.54 -42.11 -28.09
CA ASN A 30 23.78 -42.14 -28.85
C ASN A 30 24.67 -40.97 -28.40
N GLU A 31 25.96 -41.27 -28.24
CA GLU A 31 27.01 -40.50 -27.58
C GLU A 31 27.61 -39.36 -28.43
N MET A 32 28.38 -38.50 -27.72
CA MET A 32 29.39 -37.52 -28.17
C MET A 32 28.83 -36.22 -28.81
N ASP A 33 29.25 -35.02 -28.45
CA ASP A 33 30.57 -34.55 -28.03
C ASP A 33 30.45 -33.25 -27.21
N ALA A 34 31.49 -32.91 -26.45
CA ALA A 34 31.53 -31.74 -25.58
C ALA A 34 31.62 -30.43 -26.39
N ASP A 35 30.71 -29.48 -26.15
CA ASP A 35 31.00 -28.08 -26.42
C ASP A 35 30.29 -27.13 -25.45
N SER A 36 31.04 -26.11 -25.08
CA SER A 36 30.75 -25.04 -24.14
C SER A 36 29.57 -24.15 -24.59
N ALA A 37 28.37 -24.44 -24.10
CA ALA A 37 27.22 -23.54 -24.22
C ALA A 37 26.98 -22.82 -22.90
N SER A 38 27.15 -21.50 -22.92
CA SER A 38 26.71 -20.60 -21.86
C SER A 38 25.27 -20.91 -21.48
N LEU A 39 24.99 -21.03 -20.18
CA LEU A 39 23.63 -20.98 -19.67
C LEU A 39 23.10 -19.57 -19.95
N ALA A 40 22.54 -19.38 -21.15
CA ALA A 40 21.74 -18.22 -21.48
C ALA A 40 20.59 -18.19 -20.48
N GLN A 41 20.72 -17.31 -19.49
CA GLN A 41 19.63 -16.84 -18.67
C GLN A 41 18.51 -16.45 -19.64
N THR A 42 17.43 -17.22 -19.67
CA THR A 42 16.27 -16.92 -20.50
C THR A 42 15.86 -15.49 -20.17
N ALA A 43 16.11 -14.56 -21.09
CA ALA A 43 15.77 -13.17 -20.92
C ALA A 43 14.28 -13.09 -20.58
N ALA A 44 13.96 -12.47 -19.45
CA ALA A 44 12.57 -12.15 -19.14
C ALA A 44 11.95 -11.47 -20.36
N ALA A 45 10.72 -11.85 -20.73
CA ALA A 45 10.03 -11.22 -21.85
C ALA A 45 10.05 -9.69 -21.67
N PRO A 46 10.32 -8.91 -22.74
CA PRO A 46 10.42 -7.46 -22.64
C PRO A 46 9.12 -6.88 -22.09
N ALA A 47 9.21 -5.79 -21.32
CA ALA A 47 8.02 -5.12 -20.81
C ALA A 47 7.13 -4.68 -21.97
N THR A 48 5.82 -4.84 -21.80
CA THR A 48 4.86 -4.19 -22.70
C THR A 48 4.58 -2.80 -22.16
N ILE A 49 4.84 -1.78 -22.96
CA ILE A 49 4.67 -0.38 -22.59
C ILE A 49 3.56 0.23 -23.44
N GLN A 50 2.61 0.87 -22.78
CA GLN A 50 1.58 1.67 -23.41
C GLN A 50 1.82 3.14 -23.07
N ASN A 51 2.24 3.89 -24.08
CA ASN A 51 2.52 5.32 -24.00
C ASN A 51 1.32 6.13 -24.49
N TYR A 52 1.19 7.37 -24.00
CA TYR A 52 0.07 8.25 -24.30
C TYR A 52 0.55 9.54 -24.97
N PRO A 53 -0.15 10.04 -26.00
CA PRO A 53 0.23 11.29 -26.63
C PRO A 53 0.06 12.46 -25.64
N MET A 54 1.00 13.39 -25.66
CA MET A 54 0.91 14.61 -24.88
C MET A 54 -0.26 15.47 -25.38
N PRO A 55 -1.22 15.86 -24.53
CA PRO A 55 -2.28 16.78 -24.92
C PRO A 55 -1.74 18.12 -25.44
N SER A 56 -2.37 18.66 -26.49
CA SER A 56 -1.90 19.86 -27.20
C SER A 56 -1.90 21.15 -26.36
N ILE A 57 -2.64 21.18 -25.25
CA ILE A 57 -2.67 22.29 -24.29
C ILE A 57 -1.56 22.23 -23.23
N TYR A 58 -0.81 21.13 -23.18
CA TYR A 58 0.29 20.95 -22.24
C TYR A 58 1.64 21.20 -22.91
N THR A 59 2.64 21.47 -22.09
CA THR A 59 4.01 21.74 -22.55
C THR A 59 4.96 20.71 -21.96
N ALA A 60 6.00 20.35 -22.70
CA ALA A 60 7.02 19.43 -22.23
C ALA A 60 7.86 20.06 -21.11
N SER A 61 8.33 19.23 -20.17
CA SER A 61 9.30 19.64 -19.17
C SER A 61 10.60 20.10 -19.81
N SER A 62 11.15 21.19 -19.27
CA SER A 62 12.50 21.66 -19.59
C SER A 62 13.56 21.16 -18.59
N VAL A 63 13.15 20.37 -17.61
CA VAL A 63 14.00 19.90 -16.49
C VAL A 63 14.24 18.40 -16.56
N PHE A 64 13.23 17.63 -16.96
CA PHE A 64 13.30 16.18 -17.02
C PHE A 64 12.85 15.64 -18.37
N THR A 65 13.49 14.56 -18.81
CA THR A 65 12.95 13.66 -19.84
C THR A 65 12.92 12.23 -19.28
N LEU A 66 12.04 11.39 -19.82
CA LEU A 66 11.79 10.05 -19.31
C LEU A 66 11.83 9.02 -20.45
N LYS A 67 12.52 7.90 -20.21
CA LYS A 67 12.36 6.68 -20.99
C LYS A 67 11.88 5.53 -20.13
N ALA A 68 11.01 4.72 -20.70
CA ALA A 68 10.64 3.40 -20.21
C ALA A 68 11.17 2.40 -21.25
N ASP A 69 12.17 1.61 -20.89
CA ASP A 69 13.02 0.87 -21.81
C ASP A 69 13.48 1.75 -22.99
N ASN A 70 13.03 1.43 -24.21
CA ASN A 70 13.36 2.17 -25.42
C ASN A 70 12.33 3.25 -25.79
N GLU A 71 11.19 3.29 -25.10
CA GLU A 71 10.09 4.21 -25.36
C GLU A 71 10.30 5.56 -24.67
N THR A 72 10.15 6.66 -25.41
CA THR A 72 10.16 8.02 -24.84
C THR A 72 8.79 8.35 -24.29
N ILE A 73 8.71 8.57 -22.97
CA ILE A 73 7.47 8.93 -22.29
C ILE A 73 7.39 10.45 -22.17
N PRO A 74 6.30 11.11 -22.62
CA PRO A 74 6.14 12.54 -22.44
C PRO A 74 6.17 12.95 -20.97
N VAL A 75 7.02 13.93 -20.64
CA VAL A 75 7.04 14.58 -19.33
C VAL A 75 6.36 15.93 -19.45
N ILE A 76 5.24 16.09 -18.75
CA ILE A 76 4.42 17.29 -18.74
C ILE A 76 4.99 18.26 -17.70
N LYS A 77 5.32 19.48 -18.15
CA LYS A 77 5.60 20.62 -17.27
C LYS A 77 4.31 20.97 -16.53
N TYR A 78 4.37 21.06 -15.20
CA TYR A 78 3.19 21.43 -14.41
C TYR A 78 3.42 22.58 -13.43
N LEU A 79 3.96 22.31 -12.24
CA LEU A 79 4.20 23.31 -11.19
C LEU A 79 5.69 23.48 -10.94
N ASP A 80 6.10 24.57 -10.30
CA ASP A 80 7.51 24.76 -9.91
C ASP A 80 8.04 23.62 -9.03
N ASP A 81 7.13 23.01 -8.26
CA ASP A 81 7.41 21.92 -7.33
C ASP A 81 7.54 20.56 -8.02
N TYR A 82 6.83 20.33 -9.14
CA TYR A 82 6.95 19.08 -9.87
C TYR A 82 6.49 19.14 -11.32
N ASP A 83 7.14 18.31 -12.13
CA ASP A 83 6.64 17.86 -13.44
C ASP A 83 6.21 16.40 -13.32
N TYR A 84 5.39 15.92 -14.25
CA TYR A 84 4.87 14.56 -14.17
C TYR A 84 4.85 13.83 -15.52
N ALA A 85 4.88 12.50 -15.46
CA ALA A 85 4.67 11.63 -16.62
C ALA A 85 3.70 10.50 -16.26
N GLN A 86 2.99 10.00 -17.26
CA GLN A 86 2.09 8.85 -17.16
C GLN A 86 2.34 7.90 -18.32
N PHE A 87 2.38 6.61 -18.02
CA PHE A 87 2.34 5.52 -18.99
C PHE A 87 1.80 4.27 -18.30
N SER A 88 1.49 3.22 -19.05
CA SER A 88 1.11 1.94 -18.47
C SER A 88 2.04 0.83 -18.91
N PHE A 89 2.21 -0.20 -18.09
CA PHE A 89 3.09 -1.30 -18.44
C PHE A 89 2.72 -2.64 -17.79
N SER A 90 3.29 -3.71 -18.32
CA SER A 90 3.34 -5.04 -17.69
C SER A 90 4.74 -5.63 -17.82
N GLY A 91 5.12 -6.53 -16.91
CA GLY A 91 6.48 -7.05 -16.81
C GLY A 91 7.41 -6.12 -16.02
N THR A 92 8.72 -6.26 -16.21
CA THR A 92 9.73 -5.42 -15.55
C THR A 92 10.26 -4.38 -16.54
N VAL A 93 10.08 -3.10 -16.23
CA VAL A 93 10.49 -1.99 -17.07
C VAL A 93 11.70 -1.25 -16.48
N ARG A 94 12.68 -0.89 -17.32
CA ARG A 94 13.79 -0.01 -16.96
C ARG A 94 13.35 1.44 -17.15
N ILE A 95 13.39 2.23 -16.10
CA ILE A 95 13.11 3.66 -16.12
C ILE A 95 14.42 4.43 -16.20
N GLU A 96 14.54 5.36 -17.15
CA GLU A 96 15.64 6.32 -17.23
C GLU A 96 15.08 7.75 -17.14
N VAL A 97 15.34 8.42 -16.02
CA VAL A 97 15.09 9.86 -15.83
C VAL A 97 16.37 10.59 -16.22
N THR A 98 16.31 11.46 -17.23
CA THR A 98 17.41 12.35 -17.58
C THR A 98 17.09 13.77 -17.11
N ALA A 99 17.90 14.29 -16.20
CA ALA A 99 17.82 15.66 -15.70
C ALA A 99 18.59 16.65 -16.61
N ASN A 100 18.25 17.93 -16.56
CA ASN A 100 18.93 18.98 -17.34
C ASN A 100 20.28 19.43 -16.76
N ALA A 101 20.73 18.82 -15.67
CA ALA A 101 22.03 19.03 -15.04
C ALA A 101 22.52 17.74 -14.37
N PRO A 102 23.82 17.63 -14.05
CA PRO A 102 24.38 16.45 -13.38
C PRO A 102 23.66 16.09 -12.08
N ILE A 103 23.51 14.79 -11.84
CA ILE A 103 22.88 14.25 -10.63
C ILE A 103 24.00 13.90 -9.65
N THR A 104 24.01 14.56 -8.49
CA THR A 104 24.94 14.32 -7.39
C THR A 104 24.26 13.59 -6.23
N SER A 105 22.95 13.74 -6.08
CA SER A 105 22.14 12.97 -5.14
C SER A 105 20.73 12.72 -5.69
N TYR A 106 20.07 11.67 -5.20
CA TYR A 106 18.69 11.39 -5.56
C TYR A 106 17.97 10.65 -4.42
N SER A 107 16.64 10.68 -4.45
CA SER A 107 15.79 9.75 -3.69
C SER A 107 14.57 9.36 -4.53
N ILE A 108 14.12 8.11 -4.39
CA ILE A 108 12.92 7.60 -5.04
C ILE A 108 11.94 7.22 -3.93
N SER A 109 10.80 7.90 -3.89
CA SER A 109 9.73 7.66 -2.94
C SER A 109 8.58 6.91 -3.64
N PRO A 110 7.88 5.97 -2.97
CA PRO A 110 7.97 5.67 -1.53
C PRO A 110 9.25 4.94 -1.12
N GLN A 111 9.93 5.42 -0.09
CA GLN A 111 11.18 4.83 0.41
C GLN A 111 11.01 3.39 0.89
N ALA A 112 9.85 3.05 1.46
CA ALA A 112 9.52 1.69 1.88
C ALA A 112 9.56 0.64 0.74
N LYS A 113 9.40 1.06 -0.53
CA LYS A 113 9.54 0.14 -1.68
C LYS A 113 11.01 -0.14 -2.04
N ASN A 114 11.97 0.49 -1.36
CA ASN A 114 13.41 0.25 -1.50
C ASN A 114 13.95 0.29 -2.93
N ILE A 115 13.34 1.10 -3.80
CA ILE A 115 13.74 1.22 -5.20
C ILE A 115 15.12 1.88 -5.26
N LYS A 116 16.10 1.15 -5.78
CA LYS A 116 17.48 1.62 -5.97
C LYS A 116 17.71 2.03 -7.40
N GLY A 117 18.44 3.13 -7.59
CA GLY A 117 18.84 3.60 -8.89
C GLY A 117 20.36 3.70 -9.06
N THR A 118 20.78 3.84 -10.31
CA THR A 118 22.17 4.07 -10.71
C THR A 118 22.25 5.40 -11.43
N VAL A 119 23.21 6.23 -11.03
CA VAL A 119 23.47 7.53 -11.64
C VAL A 119 24.62 7.42 -12.64
N ASN A 120 24.44 7.98 -13.83
CA ASN A 120 25.49 8.20 -14.81
C ASN A 120 25.35 9.63 -15.39
N GLY A 121 26.20 10.54 -14.92
CA GLY A 121 26.14 11.96 -15.29
C GLY A 121 24.82 12.59 -14.88
N ASN A 122 23.98 12.94 -15.85
CA ASN A 122 22.65 13.52 -15.64
C ASN A 122 21.50 12.49 -15.74
N LYS A 123 21.82 11.19 -15.79
CA LYS A 123 20.83 10.11 -15.92
C LYS A 123 20.71 9.31 -14.64
N LEU A 124 19.49 9.13 -14.16
CA LEU A 124 19.13 8.20 -13.10
C LEU A 124 18.35 7.03 -13.72
N THR A 125 18.85 5.82 -13.55
CA THR A 125 18.13 4.60 -13.96
C THR A 125 17.69 3.76 -12.77
N PHE A 126 16.48 3.23 -12.78
CA PHE A 126 16.00 2.18 -11.88
C PHE A 126 15.01 1.27 -12.60
N SER A 127 14.56 0.18 -11.98
CA SER A 127 13.56 -0.73 -12.56
C SER A 127 12.29 -0.78 -11.72
N LEU A 128 11.16 -0.99 -12.38
CA LEU A 128 9.87 -1.27 -11.75
C LEU A 128 9.34 -2.61 -12.26
N SER A 129 8.97 -3.53 -11.37
CA SER A 129 8.41 -4.85 -11.71
C SER A 129 6.88 -4.93 -11.55
N SER A 130 6.27 -3.87 -11.04
CA SER A 130 4.82 -3.75 -10.85
C SER A 130 4.41 -2.29 -10.92
N SER A 131 3.13 -2.04 -11.23
CA SER A 131 2.54 -0.70 -11.18
C SER A 131 2.93 0.01 -9.89
N THR A 132 3.57 1.18 -10.02
CA THR A 132 4.10 1.93 -8.89
C THR A 132 4.12 3.42 -9.24
N TYR A 133 3.51 4.23 -8.39
CA TYR A 133 3.64 5.69 -8.47
C TYR A 133 4.83 6.13 -7.64
N VAL A 134 5.73 6.89 -8.26
CA VAL A 134 6.96 7.33 -7.60
C VAL A 134 7.17 8.83 -7.70
N ILE A 135 7.80 9.39 -6.68
CA ILE A 135 8.29 10.77 -6.65
C ILE A 135 9.81 10.71 -6.59
N VAL A 136 10.47 11.23 -7.62
CA VAL A 136 11.92 11.28 -7.73
C VAL A 136 12.40 12.69 -7.35
N LYS A 137 13.19 12.77 -6.28
CA LYS A 137 13.95 13.98 -5.92
C LYS A 137 15.33 13.86 -6.54
N ILE A 138 15.78 14.91 -7.23
CA ILE A 138 17.13 15.04 -7.77
C ILE A 138 17.81 16.21 -7.07
N ASN A 139 19.02 15.97 -6.58
CA ASN A 139 19.83 16.95 -5.85
C ASN A 139 19.00 17.60 -4.72
N ASP A 140 19.27 18.86 -4.40
CA ASP A 140 18.44 19.67 -3.50
C ASP A 140 17.45 20.56 -4.25
N TRP A 141 17.00 20.13 -5.43
CA TRP A 141 16.10 20.93 -6.25
C TRP A 141 14.70 21.05 -5.64
N LYS A 142 14.11 22.23 -5.85
CA LYS A 142 12.69 22.45 -5.55
C LYS A 142 11.81 21.53 -6.41
N LYS A 143 12.12 21.40 -7.69
CA LYS A 143 11.33 20.62 -8.65
C LYS A 143 11.61 19.11 -8.54
N LYS A 144 10.56 18.30 -8.40
CA LYS A 144 10.57 16.84 -8.37
C LYS A 144 10.04 16.29 -9.70
N MET A 145 10.32 15.02 -9.96
CA MET A 145 9.73 14.28 -11.07
C MET A 145 8.72 13.26 -10.52
N VAL A 146 7.45 13.40 -10.89
CA VAL A 146 6.38 12.44 -10.53
C VAL A 146 6.17 11.48 -11.68
N ILE A 147 6.20 10.17 -11.42
CA ILE A 147 5.99 9.14 -12.44
C ILE A 147 4.80 8.29 -12.02
N ALA A 148 3.72 8.37 -12.79
CA ALA A 148 2.55 7.52 -12.67
C ALA A 148 2.65 6.35 -13.66
N ALA A 149 3.34 5.27 -13.24
CA ALA A 149 3.47 4.05 -14.04
C ALA A 149 2.32 3.09 -13.69
N ASP A 150 1.21 3.23 -14.43
CA ASP A 150 -0.05 2.50 -14.27
C ASP A 150 0.07 1.01 -14.69
N PRO A 151 -0.83 0.13 -14.24
CA PRO A 151 -0.93 -1.21 -14.83
C PRO A 151 -1.41 -1.11 -16.28
N LEU A 152 -0.89 -1.97 -17.16
CA LEU A 152 -1.32 -2.09 -18.55
C LEU A 152 -2.84 -2.26 -18.64
N GLU A 153 -3.49 -1.42 -19.45
CA GLU A 153 -4.90 -1.59 -19.76
C GLU A 153 -5.08 -2.81 -20.67
N THR A 154 -5.89 -3.77 -20.24
CA THR A 154 -6.13 -5.02 -21.00
C THR A 154 -7.51 -5.05 -21.67
N ASP A 155 -8.41 -4.16 -21.29
CA ASP A 155 -9.82 -4.10 -21.70
C ASP A 155 -10.20 -2.74 -22.33
N ILE A 156 -9.31 -2.22 -23.19
CA ILE A 156 -9.55 -0.99 -23.95
C ILE A 156 -10.74 -1.21 -24.91
N PRO A 157 -11.84 -0.44 -24.79
CA PRO A 157 -12.98 -0.61 -25.66
C PRO A 157 -12.65 -0.17 -27.09
N PRO A 158 -13.26 -0.81 -28.11
CA PRO A 158 -13.13 -0.34 -29.48
C PRO A 158 -13.74 1.05 -29.64
N SER A 159 -13.22 1.84 -30.59
CA SER A 159 -13.69 3.20 -30.84
C SER A 159 -14.97 3.27 -31.67
N THR A 160 -15.47 2.15 -32.16
CA THR A 160 -16.70 2.00 -32.96
C THR A 160 -17.32 0.63 -32.69
N GLY A 161 -18.61 0.46 -33.02
CA GLY A 161 -19.34 -0.80 -32.85
C GLY A 161 -20.66 -0.61 -32.10
N ALA A 162 -21.43 -1.68 -31.98
CA ALA A 162 -22.67 -1.67 -31.21
C ALA A 162 -22.40 -1.31 -29.74
N GLY A 163 -23.20 -0.40 -29.17
CA GLY A 163 -23.04 0.07 -27.79
C GLY A 163 -21.86 1.03 -27.57
N ILE A 164 -21.16 1.45 -28.63
CA ILE A 164 -20.09 2.46 -28.55
C ILE A 164 -20.60 3.82 -29.05
N TYR A 165 -20.54 4.81 -28.16
CA TYR A 165 -20.96 6.19 -28.38
C TYR A 165 -19.71 7.06 -28.46
N ASN A 166 -19.05 7.05 -29.62
CA ASN A 166 -17.83 7.82 -29.83
C ASN A 166 -18.15 9.30 -30.05
N VAL A 167 -17.73 10.15 -29.11
CA VAL A 167 -18.13 11.57 -29.07
C VAL A 167 -17.66 12.36 -30.30
N THR A 168 -16.62 11.92 -31.00
CA THR A 168 -16.10 12.63 -32.20
C THR A 168 -16.76 12.18 -33.51
N ARG A 169 -17.61 11.15 -33.48
CA ARG A 169 -18.30 10.63 -34.65
C ARG A 169 -19.73 11.16 -34.72
N SER A 170 -20.33 11.08 -35.90
CA SER A 170 -21.76 11.35 -36.07
C SER A 170 -22.58 10.42 -35.16
N PRO A 171 -23.62 10.91 -34.46
CA PRO A 171 -24.20 12.25 -34.57
C PRO A 171 -23.60 13.32 -33.63
N TYR A 172 -22.64 12.97 -32.77
CA TYR A 172 -22.14 13.84 -31.70
C TYR A 172 -21.19 14.93 -32.20
N ASN A 173 -20.21 14.55 -33.03
CA ASN A 173 -19.26 15.47 -33.66
C ASN A 173 -18.60 16.47 -32.68
N ALA A 174 -18.26 16.01 -31.46
CA ALA A 174 -17.60 16.81 -30.44
C ALA A 174 -16.26 17.37 -30.97
N ASP A 175 -16.00 18.65 -30.68
CA ASP A 175 -14.72 19.26 -30.99
C ASP A 175 -13.63 18.73 -30.05
N ASN A 176 -12.63 18.05 -30.63
CA ASN A 176 -11.49 17.49 -29.92
C ASN A 176 -10.23 18.37 -30.02
N THR A 177 -10.35 19.60 -30.53
CA THR A 177 -9.24 20.57 -30.60
C THR A 177 -9.18 21.51 -29.40
N GLY A 178 -10.28 21.59 -28.63
CA GLY A 178 -10.45 22.53 -27.53
C GLY A 178 -10.83 23.95 -27.97
N ALA A 179 -11.13 24.18 -29.25
CA ALA A 179 -11.52 25.48 -29.78
C ALA A 179 -12.94 25.86 -29.33
N ARG A 180 -13.89 24.93 -29.46
CA ARG A 180 -15.33 25.06 -29.18
C ARG A 180 -15.74 24.19 -27.99
N MET A 181 -16.93 24.47 -27.47
CA MET A 181 -17.53 23.65 -26.41
C MET A 181 -17.90 22.27 -26.94
N ALA A 182 -17.54 21.24 -26.18
CA ALA A 182 -17.86 19.84 -26.46
C ALA A 182 -18.96 19.28 -25.53
N SER A 183 -19.40 20.05 -24.53
CA SER A 183 -20.33 19.60 -23.48
C SER A 183 -21.61 19.00 -24.02
N ASP A 184 -22.30 19.69 -24.94
CA ASP A 184 -23.58 19.23 -25.48
C ASP A 184 -23.41 17.92 -26.26
N ALA A 185 -22.34 17.79 -27.03
CA ALA A 185 -22.04 16.59 -27.79
C ALA A 185 -21.73 15.40 -26.87
N ILE A 186 -20.94 15.62 -25.81
CA ILE A 186 -20.58 14.60 -24.83
C ILE A 186 -21.82 14.21 -24.00
N GLN A 187 -22.59 15.17 -23.52
CA GLN A 187 -23.79 14.91 -22.74
C GLN A 187 -24.83 14.15 -23.56
N ARG A 188 -25.00 14.49 -24.84
CA ARG A 188 -25.88 13.74 -25.74
C ARG A 188 -25.42 12.28 -25.90
N ALA A 189 -24.12 12.02 -25.98
CA ALA A 189 -23.60 10.65 -26.04
C ALA A 189 -23.89 9.86 -24.75
N ILE A 190 -23.74 10.50 -23.59
CA ILE A 190 -24.11 9.92 -22.28
C ILE A 190 -25.60 9.61 -22.22
N ASP A 191 -26.43 10.54 -22.67
CA ASP A 191 -27.88 10.41 -22.66
C ASP A 191 -28.36 9.29 -23.58
N ASP A 192 -27.84 9.22 -24.80
CA ASP A 192 -28.17 8.18 -25.78
C ASP A 192 -27.72 6.80 -25.27
N ALA A 193 -26.51 6.69 -24.70
CA ALA A 193 -26.03 5.45 -24.10
C ALA A 193 -26.93 4.96 -22.97
N HIS A 194 -27.33 5.86 -22.07
CA HIS A 194 -28.24 5.54 -20.99
C HIS A 194 -29.64 5.12 -21.51
N GLN A 195 -30.19 5.87 -22.47
CA GLN A 195 -31.51 5.58 -23.06
C GLN A 195 -31.56 4.23 -23.76
N ALA A 196 -30.43 3.77 -24.33
CA ALA A 196 -30.30 2.44 -24.91
C ALA A 196 -30.17 1.30 -23.88
N GLY A 197 -30.24 1.61 -22.58
CA GLY A 197 -30.09 0.64 -21.48
C GLY A 197 -28.65 0.51 -20.98
N GLY A 198 -27.70 1.23 -21.57
CA GLY A 198 -26.29 1.23 -21.23
C GLY A 198 -25.38 1.30 -22.45
N GLY A 199 -24.10 1.55 -22.21
CA GLY A 199 -23.11 1.62 -23.28
C GLY A 199 -21.82 2.29 -22.86
N ILE A 200 -20.86 2.33 -23.79
CA ILE A 200 -19.57 2.98 -23.60
C ILE A 200 -19.56 4.29 -24.36
N VAL A 201 -19.53 5.40 -23.63
CA VAL A 201 -19.21 6.71 -24.20
C VAL A 201 -17.70 6.80 -24.34
N PHE A 202 -17.24 6.75 -25.58
CA PHE A 202 -15.82 6.69 -25.92
C PHE A 202 -15.28 8.08 -26.27
N VAL A 203 -14.33 8.58 -25.48
CA VAL A 203 -13.65 9.86 -25.71
C VAL A 203 -12.22 9.59 -26.19
N PRO A 204 -11.94 9.73 -27.51
CA PRO A 204 -10.60 9.53 -28.05
C PRO A 204 -9.63 10.62 -27.60
N ALA A 205 -8.31 10.40 -27.80
CA ALA A 205 -7.29 11.41 -27.57
C ALA A 205 -7.62 12.74 -28.25
N GLY A 206 -7.38 13.86 -27.55
CA GLY A 206 -7.82 15.19 -27.95
C GLY A 206 -8.18 16.06 -26.74
N VAL A 207 -8.49 17.32 -26.99
CA VAL A 207 -8.84 18.30 -25.97
C VAL A 207 -10.30 18.69 -26.16
N TYR A 208 -11.11 18.52 -25.12
CA TYR A 208 -12.56 18.75 -25.14
C TYR A 208 -12.90 19.81 -24.10
N LYS A 209 -13.13 21.04 -24.55
CA LYS A 209 -13.52 22.14 -23.66
C LYS A 209 -14.95 21.91 -23.18
N SER A 210 -15.18 21.87 -21.88
CA SER A 210 -16.50 21.51 -21.33
C SER A 210 -16.94 22.35 -20.12
N GLY A 211 -18.23 22.66 -20.07
CA GLY A 211 -19.02 22.97 -18.87
C GLY A 211 -19.52 21.69 -18.19
N ASN A 212 -20.54 21.80 -17.34
CA ASN A 212 -21.02 20.68 -16.52
C ASN A 212 -21.42 19.43 -17.33
N LEU A 213 -21.12 18.24 -16.81
CA LEU A 213 -21.58 16.94 -17.33
C LEU A 213 -22.26 16.13 -16.22
N THR A 214 -23.32 15.40 -16.57
CA THR A 214 -24.04 14.49 -15.68
C THR A 214 -23.98 13.06 -16.22
N LEU A 215 -23.27 12.19 -15.52
CA LEU A 215 -23.18 10.75 -15.80
C LEU A 215 -24.47 10.05 -15.37
N LYS A 216 -24.97 9.10 -16.17
CA LYS A 216 -26.25 8.40 -15.94
C LYS A 216 -26.05 6.90 -15.79
N SER A 217 -27.05 6.21 -15.23
CA SER A 217 -26.96 4.79 -14.89
C SER A 217 -26.57 3.92 -16.09
N ASN A 218 -25.83 2.84 -15.82
CA ASN A 218 -25.38 1.85 -16.81
C ASN A 218 -24.44 2.39 -17.91
N VAL A 219 -23.88 3.59 -17.73
CA VAL A 219 -22.92 4.19 -18.67
C VAL A 219 -21.49 3.94 -18.19
N THR A 220 -20.64 3.50 -19.13
CA THR A 220 -19.19 3.56 -19.00
C THR A 220 -18.68 4.79 -19.76
N PHE A 221 -18.09 5.76 -19.08
CA PHE A 221 -17.42 6.91 -19.65
C PHE A 221 -15.92 6.62 -19.78
N TYR A 222 -15.48 6.28 -21.00
CA TYR A 222 -14.10 5.89 -21.28
C TYR A 222 -13.29 7.05 -21.86
N LEU A 223 -12.26 7.50 -21.14
CA LEU A 223 -11.32 8.53 -21.61
C LEU A 223 -10.00 7.88 -22.03
N ALA A 224 -9.76 7.80 -23.33
CA ALA A 224 -8.52 7.25 -23.87
C ALA A 224 -7.30 8.04 -23.38
N GLY A 225 -6.14 7.38 -23.31
CA GLY A 225 -4.88 8.06 -23.03
C GLY A 225 -4.62 9.23 -23.98
N GLY A 226 -4.28 10.40 -23.41
CA GLY A 226 -4.14 11.66 -24.15
C GLY A 226 -5.45 12.42 -24.43
N ALA A 227 -6.61 11.91 -23.99
CA ALA A 227 -7.84 12.68 -23.95
C ALA A 227 -7.85 13.62 -22.73
N VAL A 228 -8.30 14.86 -22.92
CA VAL A 228 -8.48 15.83 -21.83
C VAL A 228 -9.86 16.45 -21.91
N ILE A 229 -10.68 16.22 -20.89
CA ILE A 229 -11.86 17.07 -20.64
C ILE A 229 -11.37 18.27 -19.85
N VAL A 230 -11.38 19.46 -20.45
CA VAL A 230 -10.81 20.68 -19.87
C VAL A 230 -11.88 21.70 -19.55
N GLY A 231 -11.83 22.26 -18.35
CA GLY A 231 -12.71 23.35 -17.92
C GLY A 231 -12.45 24.64 -18.70
N THR A 232 -13.42 25.54 -18.72
CA THR A 232 -13.32 26.79 -19.49
C THR A 232 -12.50 27.85 -18.77
N GLY A 233 -12.34 27.74 -17.45
CA GLY A 233 -11.76 28.77 -16.59
C GLY A 233 -12.69 29.96 -16.33
N LYS A 234 -13.96 29.89 -16.73
CA LYS A 234 -14.95 30.95 -16.58
C LYS A 234 -16.17 30.44 -15.82
N GLY A 235 -16.43 31.00 -14.65
CA GLY A 235 -17.54 30.55 -13.80
C GLY A 235 -18.92 30.68 -14.46
N GLU A 236 -19.13 31.66 -15.35
CA GLU A 236 -20.41 31.85 -16.05
C GLU A 236 -20.78 30.72 -17.03
N ASP A 237 -19.83 29.83 -17.37
CA ASP A 237 -20.10 28.67 -18.22
C ASP A 237 -20.66 27.47 -17.42
N TYR A 238 -20.84 27.62 -16.10
CA TYR A 238 -21.22 26.55 -15.18
C TYR A 238 -22.45 26.90 -14.35
N ALA A 239 -23.17 25.86 -13.93
CA ALA A 239 -24.21 25.96 -12.92
C ALA A 239 -23.60 26.27 -11.54
N ILE A 240 -24.32 27.04 -10.73
CA ILE A 240 -23.99 27.22 -9.31
C ILE A 240 -24.74 26.14 -8.51
N ASP A 241 -23.99 25.17 -7.99
CA ASP A 241 -24.55 24.04 -7.24
C ASP A 241 -24.53 24.27 -5.73
N PHE A 242 -23.57 25.05 -5.21
CA PHE A 242 -23.42 25.26 -3.78
C PHE A 242 -22.75 26.59 -3.42
N ARG A 243 -22.84 26.95 -2.12
CA ARG A 243 -22.09 28.05 -1.51
C ARG A 243 -21.08 27.49 -0.51
N LYS A 244 -19.83 27.96 -0.55
CA LYS A 244 -18.82 27.69 0.48
C LYS A 244 -18.61 28.92 1.36
N ASP A 245 -19.11 28.86 2.59
CA ASP A 245 -19.11 29.99 3.51
C ASP A 245 -17.69 30.40 3.94
N SER A 246 -16.81 29.44 4.27
CA SER A 246 -15.40 29.74 4.63
C SER A 246 -14.65 30.46 3.53
N ARG A 247 -15.09 30.29 2.27
CA ARG A 247 -14.50 30.93 1.11
C ARG A 247 -15.20 32.17 0.64
N ASN A 248 -16.40 32.43 1.13
CA ASN A 248 -17.32 33.41 0.57
C ASN A 248 -17.33 33.31 -0.97
N ALA A 249 -17.52 32.10 -1.49
CA ALA A 249 -17.53 31.80 -2.92
C ALA A 249 -18.59 30.76 -3.26
N ASP A 250 -19.18 30.90 -4.44
CA ASP A 250 -20.09 29.91 -5.04
C ASP A 250 -19.26 28.79 -5.69
N GLY A 251 -19.86 27.62 -5.90
CA GLY A 251 -19.18 26.48 -6.50
C GLY A 251 -20.07 25.61 -7.37
N THR A 252 -19.41 24.79 -8.19
CA THR A 252 -20.03 23.90 -9.18
C THR A 252 -19.47 22.48 -9.10
N TYR A 253 -20.26 21.51 -9.53
CA TYR A 253 -19.82 20.14 -9.77
C TYR A 253 -19.53 19.95 -11.25
N PHE A 254 -18.26 19.97 -11.66
CA PHE A 254 -17.89 19.91 -13.08
C PHE A 254 -18.42 18.64 -13.73
N ILE A 255 -18.11 17.47 -13.17
CA ILE A 255 -18.74 16.21 -13.55
C ILE A 255 -19.39 15.62 -12.32
N ARG A 256 -20.68 15.27 -12.41
CA ARG A 256 -21.40 14.58 -11.35
C ARG A 256 -22.16 13.37 -11.87
N THR A 257 -22.61 12.50 -10.98
CA THR A 257 -23.63 11.50 -11.33
C THR A 257 -25.03 12.11 -11.24
N ALA A 258 -25.96 11.54 -12.00
CA ALA A 258 -27.38 11.76 -11.77
C ALA A 258 -27.74 11.27 -10.35
N ILE A 259 -28.63 11.98 -9.68
CA ILE A 259 -29.13 11.60 -8.35
C ILE A 259 -29.93 10.29 -8.48
N ASN A 260 -29.78 9.39 -7.52
CA ASN A 260 -30.39 8.05 -7.49
C ASN A 260 -30.01 7.20 -8.71
N SER A 261 -28.77 7.33 -9.17
CA SER A 261 -28.25 6.53 -10.28
C SER A 261 -27.50 5.28 -9.79
N SER A 262 -27.18 4.38 -10.72
CA SER A 262 -26.40 3.19 -10.38
C SER A 262 -25.59 2.62 -11.55
N ASN A 263 -24.58 1.81 -11.25
CA ASN A 263 -23.75 1.10 -12.23
C ASN A 263 -23.08 2.05 -13.23
N ILE A 264 -22.36 3.04 -12.71
CA ILE A 264 -21.64 4.03 -13.52
C ILE A 264 -20.16 3.72 -13.44
N THR A 265 -19.49 3.69 -14.58
CA THR A 265 -18.03 3.55 -14.64
C THR A 265 -17.42 4.75 -15.35
N ILE A 266 -16.36 5.32 -14.79
CA ILE A 266 -15.47 6.25 -15.48
C ILE A 266 -14.07 5.64 -15.48
N ARG A 267 -13.49 5.40 -16.66
CA ARG A 267 -12.20 4.70 -16.75
C ARG A 267 -11.37 5.11 -17.95
N GLY A 268 -10.11 4.72 -17.94
CA GLY A 268 -9.15 4.98 -19.01
C GLY A 268 -7.86 5.59 -18.48
N ARG A 269 -7.15 6.35 -19.31
CA ARG A 269 -5.87 7.02 -18.96
C ARG A 269 -5.85 8.48 -19.43
N GLY A 270 -7.02 9.06 -19.63
CA GLY A 270 -7.18 10.48 -19.91
C GLY A 270 -7.10 11.37 -18.66
N THR A 271 -7.38 12.66 -18.86
CA THR A 271 -7.33 13.70 -17.82
C THR A 271 -8.65 14.47 -17.75
N ILE A 272 -9.10 14.77 -16.53
CA ILE A 272 -10.06 15.84 -16.26
C ILE A 272 -9.26 17.00 -15.68
N ASP A 273 -9.17 18.09 -16.43
CA ASP A 273 -8.44 19.30 -16.07
C ASP A 273 -9.45 20.40 -15.75
N GLY A 274 -9.50 20.84 -14.50
CA GLY A 274 -10.52 21.77 -14.04
C GLY A 274 -10.35 23.20 -14.52
N LYS A 275 -9.12 23.61 -14.90
CA LYS A 275 -8.73 25.03 -14.93
C LYS A 275 -9.21 25.79 -13.68
N GLY A 276 -9.22 25.12 -12.54
CA GLY A 276 -9.94 25.52 -11.35
C GLY A 276 -9.31 26.71 -10.67
N ILE A 277 -7.99 26.86 -10.74
CA ILE A 277 -7.32 28.05 -10.21
C ILE A 277 -7.69 29.29 -11.03
N ALA A 278 -7.65 29.18 -12.37
CA ALA A 278 -8.09 30.26 -13.24
C ALA A 278 -9.56 30.64 -13.00
N MET A 279 -10.44 29.64 -12.80
CA MET A 279 -11.85 29.87 -12.51
C MET A 279 -12.08 30.52 -11.14
N ARG A 280 -11.32 30.10 -10.13
CA ARG A 280 -11.37 30.64 -8.76
C ARG A 280 -10.86 32.09 -8.70
N GLU A 281 -9.89 32.46 -9.53
CA GLU A 281 -9.32 33.82 -9.55
C GLU A 281 -10.11 34.79 -10.43
N ARG A 282 -10.76 34.27 -11.49
CA ARG A 282 -11.54 35.09 -12.41
C ARG A 282 -12.91 35.41 -11.85
N LYS A 283 -13.10 36.66 -11.44
CA LYS A 283 -14.40 37.17 -10.98
C LYS A 283 -15.44 37.13 -12.09
N MET A 284 -16.62 36.58 -11.80
CA MET A 284 -17.75 36.54 -12.70
C MET A 284 -18.41 37.93 -12.79
N PRO A 285 -18.68 38.46 -14.01
CA PRO A 285 -19.35 39.76 -14.17
C PRO A 285 -20.82 39.70 -13.72
N ALA A 286 -21.47 40.87 -13.61
CA ALA A 286 -22.90 40.96 -13.32
C ALA A 286 -23.73 40.11 -14.32
N PRO A 287 -24.81 39.44 -13.88
CA PRO A 287 -25.51 39.60 -12.60
C PRO A 287 -24.93 38.80 -11.41
N HIS A 288 -23.78 38.13 -11.58
CA HIS A 288 -23.13 37.38 -10.52
C HIS A 288 -22.44 38.29 -9.48
N LYS A 289 -22.10 37.75 -8.30
CA LYS A 289 -21.62 38.50 -7.11
C LYS A 289 -20.22 39.13 -7.24
N ASN A 290 -19.63 39.22 -8.44
CA ASN A 290 -18.24 39.64 -8.64
C ASN A 290 -17.21 38.79 -7.85
N GLU A 291 -17.50 37.49 -7.76
CA GLU A 291 -16.69 36.47 -7.09
C GLU A 291 -16.19 35.46 -8.14
N GLY A 292 -15.07 34.79 -7.86
CA GLY A 292 -14.67 33.61 -8.64
C GLY A 292 -15.54 32.40 -8.27
N LEU A 293 -15.52 31.38 -9.13
CA LEU A 293 -16.27 30.14 -8.91
C LEU A 293 -15.32 29.00 -8.51
N LEU A 294 -15.75 28.18 -7.56
CA LEU A 294 -15.07 26.94 -7.16
C LEU A 294 -15.53 25.78 -8.03
N ASN A 295 -14.66 24.82 -8.36
CA ASN A 295 -15.07 23.53 -8.93
C ASN A 295 -14.57 22.34 -8.11
N ASN A 296 -15.50 21.42 -7.88
CA ASN A 296 -15.18 20.00 -7.73
C ASN A 296 -15.09 19.39 -9.13
N LEU A 297 -14.11 18.52 -9.38
CA LEU A 297 -13.91 17.93 -10.71
C LEU A 297 -14.82 16.73 -10.95
N LEU A 298 -14.96 15.85 -9.97
CA LEU A 298 -15.77 14.64 -10.06
C LEU A 298 -16.54 14.41 -8.77
N VAL A 299 -17.87 14.28 -8.90
CA VAL A 299 -18.78 14.16 -7.75
C VAL A 299 -19.78 13.02 -7.95
N PRO A 300 -19.44 11.76 -7.60
CA PRO A 300 -20.43 10.71 -7.42
C PRO A 300 -21.32 11.10 -6.24
N ILE A 301 -22.57 11.42 -6.54
CA ILE A 301 -23.55 11.93 -5.58
C ILE A 301 -24.83 11.10 -5.67
N ALA A 302 -25.27 10.55 -4.54
CA ALA A 302 -26.46 9.69 -4.45
C ALA A 302 -26.47 8.61 -5.54
N THR A 303 -25.39 7.83 -5.61
CA THR A 303 -25.24 6.76 -6.59
C THR A 303 -24.77 5.47 -5.92
N THR A 304 -25.14 4.33 -6.51
CA THR A 304 -24.69 3.01 -6.05
C THR A 304 -23.90 2.29 -7.14
N ASN A 305 -22.86 1.54 -6.78
CA ASN A 305 -21.99 0.83 -7.74
C ASN A 305 -21.30 1.80 -8.72
N PHE A 306 -20.58 2.78 -8.17
CA PHE A 306 -19.75 3.68 -8.97
C PHE A 306 -18.31 3.17 -9.05
N THR A 307 -17.73 3.13 -10.24
CA THR A 307 -16.34 2.75 -10.46
C THR A 307 -15.55 3.87 -11.15
N PHE A 308 -14.40 4.23 -10.57
CA PHE A 308 -13.38 5.06 -11.19
C PHE A 308 -12.11 4.23 -11.40
N ASP A 309 -11.50 4.29 -12.59
CA ASP A 309 -10.20 3.64 -12.85
C ASP A 309 -9.31 4.47 -13.78
N GLY A 310 -8.22 5.03 -13.23
CA GLY A 310 -7.04 5.36 -14.04
C GLY A 310 -6.94 6.78 -14.60
N LEU A 311 -7.90 7.67 -14.35
CA LEU A 311 -7.80 9.04 -14.84
C LEU A 311 -6.86 9.90 -13.98
N ILE A 312 -6.37 10.98 -14.58
CA ILE A 312 -5.78 12.12 -13.87
C ILE A 312 -6.89 13.14 -13.57
N LEU A 313 -6.98 13.59 -12.32
CA LEU A 313 -7.76 14.75 -11.90
C LEU A 313 -6.80 15.91 -11.61
N ARG A 314 -6.84 16.95 -12.43
CA ARG A 314 -5.85 18.02 -12.45
C ARG A 314 -6.48 19.39 -12.24
N ASP A 315 -5.81 20.24 -11.47
CA ASP A 315 -6.12 21.67 -11.33
C ASP A 315 -7.58 21.98 -10.93
N ALA A 316 -8.01 21.46 -9.79
CA ALA A 316 -9.25 21.83 -9.13
C ALA A 316 -9.12 23.17 -8.41
N GLY A 317 -10.21 23.93 -8.37
CA GLY A 317 -10.31 25.18 -7.62
C GLY A 317 -10.68 24.97 -6.15
N PHE A 318 -11.09 23.75 -5.82
CA PHE A 318 -11.59 23.31 -4.52
C PHE A 318 -11.40 21.79 -4.37
N TRP A 319 -12.16 21.10 -3.50
CA TRP A 319 -12.10 19.64 -3.31
C TRP A 319 -12.30 18.89 -4.64
N SER A 320 -11.28 18.18 -5.11
CA SER A 320 -11.25 17.66 -6.49
C SER A 320 -12.23 16.51 -6.73
N PHE A 321 -12.17 15.47 -5.91
CA PHE A 321 -12.99 14.27 -6.02
C PHE A 321 -13.83 14.09 -4.77
N MET A 322 -15.14 14.32 -4.86
CA MET A 322 -16.04 14.28 -3.71
C MET A 322 -17.07 13.16 -3.88
N VAL A 323 -16.97 12.10 -3.08
CA VAL A 323 -18.01 11.06 -3.02
C VAL A 323 -19.04 11.50 -1.98
N VAL A 324 -20.32 11.54 -2.34
CA VAL A 324 -21.39 12.07 -1.47
C VAL A 324 -22.56 11.09 -1.43
N ARG A 325 -22.95 10.62 -0.24
CA ARG A 325 -24.14 9.78 -0.02
C ARG A 325 -24.27 8.67 -1.04
N SER A 326 -23.15 8.01 -1.28
CA SER A 326 -23.02 6.98 -2.30
C SER A 326 -22.60 5.68 -1.65
N ASP A 327 -22.99 4.59 -2.29
CA ASP A 327 -22.83 3.25 -1.75
C ASP A 327 -22.10 2.36 -2.76
N HIS A 328 -21.23 1.46 -2.29
CA HIS A 328 -20.42 0.58 -3.14
C HIS A 328 -19.63 1.36 -4.20
N VAL A 329 -18.65 2.15 -3.75
CA VAL A 329 -17.81 2.98 -4.61
C VAL A 329 -16.39 2.41 -4.69
N THR A 330 -15.89 2.18 -5.90
CA THR A 330 -14.52 1.70 -6.14
C THR A 330 -13.74 2.73 -6.93
N ILE A 331 -12.61 3.19 -6.40
CA ILE A 331 -11.71 4.15 -7.02
C ILE A 331 -10.33 3.51 -7.13
N LYS A 332 -9.84 3.32 -8.35
CA LYS A 332 -8.56 2.68 -8.64
C LYS A 332 -7.67 3.57 -9.50
N ASN A 333 -6.36 3.43 -9.33
CA ASN A 333 -5.35 4.03 -10.22
C ASN A 333 -5.50 5.56 -10.35
N LEU A 334 -5.90 6.24 -9.26
CA LEU A 334 -6.17 7.68 -9.23
C LEU A 334 -4.87 8.49 -9.19
N LYS A 335 -4.80 9.50 -10.05
CA LYS A 335 -3.78 10.56 -9.97
C LYS A 335 -4.47 11.90 -9.69
N GLY A 336 -4.37 12.39 -8.47
CA GLY A 336 -4.86 13.73 -8.10
C GLY A 336 -3.71 14.73 -8.06
N PHE A 337 -3.66 15.63 -9.03
CA PHE A 337 -2.59 16.62 -9.18
C PHE A 337 -3.16 18.03 -9.03
N GLN A 338 -3.09 18.58 -7.82
CA GLN A 338 -3.57 19.91 -7.49
C GLN A 338 -2.40 20.87 -7.25
N ASP A 339 -2.74 22.16 -7.17
CA ASP A 339 -1.80 23.20 -6.78
C ASP A 339 -1.31 22.99 -5.34
N LEU A 340 -0.04 23.29 -5.08
CA LEU A 340 0.56 23.11 -3.75
C LEU A 340 0.45 24.36 -2.88
N TYR A 341 -0.29 25.40 -3.24
CA TYR A 341 -0.36 26.66 -2.48
C TYR A 341 -1.77 27.29 -2.49
N LYS A 342 -2.80 26.51 -2.82
CA LYS A 342 -4.19 26.97 -2.90
C LYS A 342 -5.04 26.23 -1.88
N ILE A 343 -5.28 26.87 -0.73
CA ILE A 343 -6.06 26.29 0.36
C ILE A 343 -7.41 25.72 -0.07
N GLU A 344 -7.88 24.70 0.67
CA GLU A 344 -9.12 23.95 0.45
C GLU A 344 -9.19 23.28 -0.95
N ASN A 345 -8.05 22.84 -1.49
CA ASN A 345 -7.95 22.10 -2.76
C ASN A 345 -7.64 20.61 -2.55
N ASP A 346 -8.37 20.01 -1.62
CA ASP A 346 -8.30 18.61 -1.24
C ASP A 346 -8.36 17.69 -2.48
N VAL A 347 -7.74 16.51 -2.43
CA VAL A 347 -7.78 15.57 -3.57
C VAL A 347 -9.03 14.70 -3.53
N ILE A 348 -9.24 13.95 -2.45
CA ILE A 348 -10.39 13.06 -2.31
C ILE A 348 -11.06 13.19 -0.94
N ASP A 349 -12.36 13.44 -0.98
CA ASP A 349 -13.24 13.55 0.18
C ASP A 349 -14.39 12.55 0.07
N ILE A 350 -14.42 11.58 0.97
CA ILE A 350 -15.56 10.66 1.11
C ILE A 350 -16.52 11.26 2.14
N ASN A 351 -17.74 11.59 1.70
CA ASN A 351 -18.73 12.30 2.49
C ASN A 351 -19.99 11.46 2.67
N GLU A 352 -20.34 11.14 3.92
CA GLU A 352 -21.62 10.49 4.27
C GLU A 352 -21.91 9.25 3.38
N SER A 353 -20.90 8.41 3.11
CA SER A 353 -20.97 7.33 2.11
C SER A 353 -20.53 5.99 2.72
N GLN A 354 -20.98 4.87 2.14
CA GLN A 354 -20.71 3.54 2.65
C GLN A 354 -20.05 2.62 1.61
N HIS A 355 -19.26 1.66 2.09
CA HIS A 355 -18.60 0.64 1.26
C HIS A 355 -17.73 1.25 0.15
N VAL A 356 -16.76 2.09 0.55
CA VAL A 356 -15.90 2.84 -0.37
C VAL A 356 -14.47 2.29 -0.34
N LEU A 357 -13.95 1.88 -1.49
CA LEU A 357 -12.56 1.46 -1.67
C LEU A 357 -11.82 2.45 -2.57
N VAL A 358 -10.77 3.07 -2.04
CA VAL A 358 -9.76 3.82 -2.79
C VAL A 358 -8.47 3.00 -2.80
N LYS A 359 -8.03 2.55 -3.98
CA LYS A 359 -6.86 1.67 -4.11
C LYS A 359 -5.89 2.13 -5.19
N HIS A 360 -4.59 2.06 -4.89
CA HIS A 360 -3.52 2.42 -5.83
C HIS A 360 -3.68 3.87 -6.32
N ALA A 361 -3.37 4.84 -5.46
CA ALA A 361 -3.60 6.25 -5.73
C ALA A 361 -2.38 7.12 -5.40
N ILE A 362 -2.22 8.23 -6.12
CA ILE A 362 -1.32 9.32 -5.73
C ILE A 362 -2.12 10.62 -5.65
N ALA A 363 -1.93 11.35 -4.56
CA ALA A 363 -2.63 12.60 -4.28
C ALA A 363 -1.60 13.68 -3.90
N ILE A 364 -1.64 14.81 -4.62
CA ILE A 364 -0.78 15.97 -4.41
C ILE A 364 -1.64 17.23 -4.32
N SER A 365 -1.59 17.95 -3.19
CA SER A 365 -2.41 19.15 -2.92
C SER A 365 -1.79 20.08 -1.88
N ASP A 366 -2.27 21.32 -1.77
CA ASP A 366 -1.98 22.18 -0.62
C ASP A 366 -2.69 21.60 0.61
N ASP A 367 -4.00 21.33 0.47
CA ASP A 367 -4.86 20.86 1.55
C ASP A 367 -4.92 19.32 1.65
N ASP A 368 -5.91 18.77 2.35
CA ASP A 368 -6.01 17.34 2.68
C ASP A 368 -5.94 16.43 1.43
N THR A 369 -5.07 15.42 1.43
CA THR A 369 -5.00 14.48 0.28
C THR A 369 -6.12 13.45 0.31
N TYR A 370 -6.25 12.70 1.41
CA TYR A 370 -7.27 11.68 1.58
C TYR A 370 -8.10 12.02 2.81
N SER A 371 -9.39 12.24 2.64
CA SER A 371 -10.25 12.73 3.71
C SER A 371 -11.60 12.02 3.79
N THR A 372 -12.14 11.93 5.00
CA THR A 372 -13.50 11.44 5.29
C THR A 372 -14.22 12.48 6.13
N LYS A 373 -15.47 12.80 5.78
CA LYS A 373 -16.23 13.89 6.42
C LYS A 373 -17.72 13.56 6.46
N THR A 374 -18.43 14.11 7.44
CA THR A 374 -19.90 14.03 7.55
C THR A 374 -20.43 15.38 8.04
N TRP A 375 -21.50 15.91 7.43
CA TRP A 375 -21.91 17.32 7.57
C TRP A 375 -23.38 17.50 7.95
N LEU A 376 -23.75 18.71 8.37
CA LEU A 376 -25.10 19.04 8.85
C LEU A 376 -26.13 19.40 7.77
N GLN A 377 -25.82 19.17 6.49
CA GLN A 377 -26.62 19.72 5.38
C GLN A 377 -26.74 21.25 5.45
N THR A 378 -25.62 21.92 5.73
CA THR A 378 -25.44 23.37 5.73
C THR A 378 -24.30 23.78 4.80
N GLY A 379 -24.21 25.07 4.46
CA GLY A 379 -23.21 25.58 3.53
C GLY A 379 -23.19 24.79 2.21
N MET A 380 -22.05 24.17 1.90
CA MET A 380 -21.89 23.36 0.69
C MET A 380 -22.73 22.09 0.68
N SER A 381 -22.96 21.49 1.84
CA SER A 381 -23.77 20.28 1.98
C SER A 381 -25.28 20.56 1.93
N LYS A 382 -25.72 21.83 1.96
CA LYS A 382 -27.13 22.23 2.02
C LYS A 382 -28.00 21.61 0.91
N GLY A 383 -27.45 21.52 -0.29
CA GLY A 383 -28.14 21.00 -1.47
C GLY A 383 -27.98 19.49 -1.68
N TRP A 384 -27.29 18.77 -0.80
CA TRP A 384 -27.09 17.33 -0.99
C TRP A 384 -28.42 16.58 -0.88
N PRO A 385 -28.68 15.63 -1.81
CA PRO A 385 -29.94 14.90 -1.85
C PRO A 385 -30.05 13.89 -0.71
N GLY A 386 -31.27 13.56 -0.30
CA GLY A 386 -31.52 12.59 0.75
C GLY A 386 -31.36 13.15 2.17
N ALA A 387 -31.49 12.26 3.15
CA ALA A 387 -31.27 12.57 4.57
C ALA A 387 -29.77 12.58 4.88
N LEU A 388 -29.41 13.08 6.07
CA LEU A 388 -28.06 12.93 6.63
C LEU A 388 -27.74 11.45 6.80
N GLU A 389 -26.55 11.03 6.39
CA GLU A 389 -26.10 9.65 6.52
C GLU A 389 -24.79 9.55 7.32
N HIS A 390 -24.60 8.41 7.97
CA HIS A 390 -23.30 8.06 8.55
C HIS A 390 -22.32 7.65 7.44
N LEU A 391 -21.04 7.62 7.78
CA LEU A 391 -19.99 7.08 6.91
C LEU A 391 -19.54 5.73 7.48
N GLU A 392 -19.45 4.72 6.64
CA GLU A 392 -19.12 3.35 7.07
C GLU A 392 -18.26 2.60 6.05
N ASP A 393 -17.32 1.79 6.53
CA ASP A 393 -16.53 0.87 5.69
C ASP A 393 -15.82 1.59 4.53
N VAL A 394 -14.90 2.48 4.90
CA VAL A 394 -14.07 3.25 3.95
C VAL A 394 -12.63 2.80 4.05
N VAL A 395 -12.06 2.38 2.92
CA VAL A 395 -10.70 1.86 2.84
C VAL A 395 -9.85 2.68 1.87
N PHE A 396 -8.71 3.18 2.34
CA PHE A 396 -7.62 3.70 1.52
C PHE A 396 -6.46 2.68 1.53
N ASP A 397 -6.12 2.12 0.37
CA ASP A 397 -5.13 1.03 0.22
C ASP A 397 -4.10 1.36 -0.87
N ASP A 398 -2.80 1.22 -0.59
CA ASP A 398 -1.73 1.58 -1.55
C ASP A 398 -1.85 3.03 -2.05
N ALA A 399 -1.99 3.97 -1.11
CA ALA A 399 -2.16 5.39 -1.37
C ALA A 399 -0.88 6.18 -1.02
N LEU A 400 -0.41 7.01 -1.96
CA LEU A 400 0.74 7.92 -1.79
C LEU A 400 0.25 9.36 -1.64
N ALA A 401 0.65 10.02 -0.55
CA ALA A 401 0.29 11.39 -0.23
C ALA A 401 1.49 12.35 -0.30
N TRP A 402 1.31 13.49 -0.95
CA TRP A 402 2.18 14.67 -0.83
C TRP A 402 1.32 15.92 -0.63
N THR A 403 1.36 16.48 0.57
CA THR A 403 0.53 17.63 0.93
C THR A 403 1.30 18.69 1.70
N ARG A 404 0.73 19.89 1.81
CA ARG A 404 1.13 20.89 2.80
C ARG A 404 0.25 20.89 4.05
N CYS A 405 -0.86 20.14 4.04
CA CYS A 405 -1.82 20.00 5.13
C CYS A 405 -1.81 18.57 5.69
N ALA A 406 -2.96 17.88 5.74
CA ALA A 406 -3.07 16.52 6.27
C ALA A 406 -3.00 15.44 5.17
N ALA A 407 -2.16 14.42 5.35
CA ALA A 407 -2.04 13.35 4.36
C ALA A 407 -3.26 12.41 4.40
N PHE A 408 -3.55 11.85 5.56
CA PHE A 408 -4.74 11.02 5.79
C PHE A 408 -5.55 11.60 6.94
N LYS A 409 -6.80 12.01 6.65
CA LYS A 409 -7.65 12.71 7.59
C LYS A 409 -9.03 12.08 7.75
N ILE A 410 -9.47 12.01 8.98
CA ILE A 410 -10.83 11.71 9.40
C ILE A 410 -11.36 12.96 10.10
N GLY A 411 -12.25 13.71 9.44
CA GLY A 411 -12.72 15.03 9.87
C GLY A 411 -12.19 16.20 9.01
N MET A 412 -12.37 17.48 9.35
CA MET A 412 -12.88 18.07 10.60
C MET A 412 -14.37 17.77 10.87
N GLY A 413 -15.15 17.61 9.81
CA GLY A 413 -16.58 17.30 9.88
C GLY A 413 -16.80 15.87 10.31
N VAL A 414 -17.30 15.66 11.53
CA VAL A 414 -17.79 14.38 12.05
C VAL A 414 -19.16 14.66 12.69
N ALA A 415 -20.06 15.23 11.90
CA ALA A 415 -21.41 15.57 12.36
C ALA A 415 -22.31 14.33 12.57
N GLN A 416 -22.06 13.26 11.82
CA GLN A 416 -22.68 11.94 11.93
C GLN A 416 -21.58 10.92 12.27
N PRO A 417 -21.94 9.68 12.66
CA PRO A 417 -20.96 8.64 12.90
C PRO A 417 -20.06 8.39 11.69
N GLN A 418 -18.77 8.15 11.94
CA GLN A 418 -17.80 7.64 10.98
C GLN A 418 -17.21 6.36 11.55
N ILE A 419 -17.54 5.22 10.94
CA ILE A 419 -17.30 3.89 11.49
C ILE A 419 -16.48 3.06 10.50
N GLY A 420 -15.42 2.39 10.95
CA GLY A 420 -14.71 1.44 10.11
C GLY A 420 -13.91 2.11 8.98
N VAL A 421 -13.10 3.12 9.30
CA VAL A 421 -12.19 3.74 8.33
C VAL A 421 -10.82 3.09 8.44
N THR A 422 -10.32 2.52 7.34
CA THR A 422 -9.02 1.84 7.28
C THR A 422 -8.09 2.52 6.27
N ILE A 423 -6.91 2.93 6.72
CA ILE A 423 -5.80 3.35 5.86
C ILE A 423 -4.73 2.26 5.96
N ARG A 424 -4.37 1.65 4.83
CA ARG A 424 -3.35 0.60 4.82
C ARG A 424 -2.40 0.61 3.64
N ASN A 425 -1.24 -0.01 3.82
CA ASN A 425 -0.21 -0.18 2.78
C ASN A 425 0.17 1.15 2.10
N SER A 426 0.18 2.25 2.87
CA SER A 426 0.14 3.61 2.33
C SER A 426 1.38 4.42 2.72
N TYR A 427 1.60 5.53 2.04
CA TYR A 427 2.87 6.26 2.08
C TYR A 427 2.66 7.76 2.16
N VAL A 428 3.45 8.44 2.98
CA VAL A 428 3.48 9.90 3.07
C VAL A 428 4.85 10.39 2.61
N PHE A 429 4.92 11.01 1.43
CA PHE A 429 6.14 11.63 0.94
C PHE A 429 6.50 12.88 1.75
N GLN A 430 5.50 13.74 1.97
CA GLN A 430 5.63 14.95 2.76
C GLN A 430 4.25 15.46 3.18
N SER A 431 4.11 15.90 4.43
CA SER A 431 2.90 16.54 4.95
C SER A 431 3.21 17.58 6.02
N ALA A 432 2.20 18.33 6.46
CA ALA A 432 2.23 18.98 7.77
C ALA A 432 1.69 18.08 8.87
N ARG A 433 0.63 17.31 8.59
CA ARG A 433 0.07 16.33 9.52
C ARG A 433 -0.09 15.00 8.79
N ALA A 434 0.57 13.94 9.24
CA ALA A 434 0.58 12.71 8.45
C ALA A 434 -0.72 11.90 8.65
N LEU A 435 -1.02 11.51 9.88
CA LEU A 435 -2.23 10.77 10.24
C LEU A 435 -3.07 11.60 11.20
N LEU A 436 -4.31 11.91 10.84
CA LEU A 436 -5.14 12.84 11.60
C LEU A 436 -6.59 12.35 11.75
N ILE A 437 -7.02 12.11 12.98
CA ILE A 437 -8.44 12.10 13.37
C ILE A 437 -8.72 13.43 14.05
N ASP A 438 -9.52 14.27 13.41
CA ASP A 438 -9.91 15.60 13.85
C ASP A 438 -11.44 15.67 13.94
N HIS A 439 -12.02 15.17 15.03
CA HIS A 439 -13.44 15.43 15.33
C HIS A 439 -13.56 16.87 15.86
N GLY A 440 -13.45 17.83 14.95
CA GLY A 440 -13.27 19.23 15.29
C GLY A 440 -14.50 20.11 15.10
N TYR A 441 -15.58 19.63 14.45
CA TYR A 441 -16.73 20.46 14.11
C TYR A 441 -17.61 20.82 15.31
N GLN A 442 -17.28 21.93 15.99
CA GLN A 442 -17.87 22.32 17.26
C GLN A 442 -19.28 22.94 17.20
N TYR A 443 -19.81 23.18 15.99
CA TYR A 443 -21.10 23.84 15.76
C TYR A 443 -22.18 22.85 15.33
N ASN A 444 -22.07 21.59 15.77
CA ASN A 444 -23.08 20.58 15.52
C ASN A 444 -24.40 20.98 16.17
N THR A 445 -25.47 20.99 15.38
CA THR A 445 -26.83 21.32 15.83
C THR A 445 -27.72 20.09 15.92
N LEU A 446 -27.20 18.89 15.68
CA LEU A 446 -27.96 17.66 15.84
C LEU A 446 -28.18 17.35 17.32
N PRO A 447 -29.29 16.67 17.69
CA PRO A 447 -29.54 16.25 19.06
C PRO A 447 -28.47 15.29 19.61
N GLU A 448 -27.89 14.48 18.73
CA GLU A 448 -26.80 13.56 19.03
C GLU A 448 -25.57 13.99 18.23
N GLU A 449 -24.45 14.20 18.93
CA GLU A 449 -23.17 14.51 18.29
C GLU A 449 -22.65 13.26 17.55
N GLY A 450 -22.04 13.46 16.38
CA GLY A 450 -21.34 12.38 15.68
C GLY A 450 -20.17 11.84 16.50
N TYR A 451 -19.59 10.72 16.06
CA TYR A 451 -18.42 10.12 16.70
C TYR A 451 -17.59 9.39 15.64
N ALA A 452 -16.30 9.17 15.92
CA ALA A 452 -15.42 8.36 15.09
C ALA A 452 -15.08 7.05 15.81
N GLN A 453 -15.28 5.91 15.16
CA GLN A 453 -15.09 4.61 15.78
C GLN A 453 -14.47 3.60 14.81
N ASP A 454 -13.69 2.66 15.34
CA ASP A 454 -13.09 1.54 14.59
C ASP A 454 -12.20 2.04 13.45
N ILE A 455 -11.19 2.83 13.80
CA ILE A 455 -10.27 3.46 12.84
C ILE A 455 -8.94 2.72 12.83
N THR A 456 -8.48 2.28 11.66
CA THR A 456 -7.24 1.52 11.52
C THR A 456 -6.23 2.22 10.61
N PHE A 457 -4.99 2.34 11.08
CA PHE A 457 -3.83 2.72 10.29
C PHE A 457 -2.83 1.55 10.31
N GLU A 458 -2.56 0.93 9.16
CA GLU A 458 -1.72 -0.27 9.08
C GLU A 458 -0.70 -0.24 7.93
N ASN A 459 0.55 -0.67 8.15
CA ASN A 459 1.58 -0.78 7.11
C ASN A 459 1.83 0.59 6.40
N ILE A 460 2.23 1.60 7.16
CA ILE A 460 2.42 2.97 6.66
C ILE A 460 3.88 3.41 6.78
N ASP A 461 4.44 4.03 5.73
CA ASP A 461 5.76 4.70 5.79
C ASP A 461 5.59 6.22 5.65
N ILE A 462 6.01 6.96 6.67
CA ILE A 462 5.95 8.41 6.74
C ILE A 462 7.36 8.95 6.56
N GLU A 463 7.64 9.54 5.40
CA GLU A 463 8.98 10.02 5.07
C GLU A 463 9.30 11.37 5.70
N ARG A 464 8.39 12.33 5.57
CA ARG A 464 8.62 13.71 6.02
C ARG A 464 7.36 14.35 6.57
N VAL A 465 7.51 14.98 7.73
CA VAL A 465 6.52 15.89 8.30
C VAL A 465 7.20 17.24 8.48
N GLY A 466 7.57 17.86 7.36
CA GLY A 466 8.43 19.05 7.32
C GLY A 466 7.70 20.36 7.08
N ILE A 467 6.40 20.33 6.79
CA ILE A 467 5.60 21.54 6.50
C ILE A 467 4.86 21.99 7.76
N ASN A 468 4.75 23.29 7.98
CA ASN A 468 3.94 23.83 9.08
C ASN A 468 2.75 24.61 8.52
N GLN A 469 1.63 23.92 8.35
CA GLN A 469 0.33 24.50 8.00
C GLN A 469 -0.69 23.98 9.00
N PHE A 470 -1.18 24.86 9.87
CA PHE A 470 -2.05 24.51 11.00
C PHE A 470 -1.43 23.50 12.00
N GLY A 471 -0.11 23.56 12.16
CA GLY A 471 0.68 22.67 13.00
C GLY A 471 1.50 21.67 12.20
N ASN A 472 2.46 21.02 12.86
CA ASN A 472 3.35 20.05 12.25
C ASN A 472 3.64 18.88 13.22
N TYR A 473 3.01 17.72 12.98
CA TYR A 473 3.17 16.51 13.77
C TYR A 473 2.71 15.28 12.98
N TRP A 474 3.29 14.10 13.23
CA TRP A 474 2.95 12.90 12.47
C TRP A 474 1.59 12.28 12.84
N LEU A 475 1.11 12.45 14.08
CA LEU A 475 -0.14 11.86 14.56
C LEU A 475 -1.00 12.83 15.37
N GLY A 476 -2.28 12.94 15.00
CA GLY A 476 -3.32 13.55 15.83
C GLY A 476 -4.51 12.61 15.97
N VAL A 477 -4.93 12.30 17.20
CA VAL A 477 -6.22 11.65 17.49
C VAL A 477 -6.95 12.53 18.47
N SER A 478 -7.97 13.24 18.00
CA SER A 478 -8.62 14.23 18.83
C SER A 478 -10.11 14.40 18.57
N THR A 479 -10.82 14.71 19.65
CA THR A 479 -12.15 15.31 19.61
C THR A 479 -12.13 16.65 20.32
N SER A 480 -12.77 17.65 19.68
CA SER A 480 -13.06 18.96 20.25
C SER A 480 -14.54 19.13 20.57
N THR A 481 -15.35 18.06 20.49
CA THR A 481 -16.80 18.07 20.69
C THR A 481 -17.18 17.25 21.94
N SER A 482 -18.46 16.95 22.12
CA SER A 482 -18.94 15.94 23.07
C SER A 482 -18.93 14.51 22.50
N GLY A 483 -18.67 14.37 21.20
CA GLY A 483 -18.62 13.10 20.48
C GLY A 483 -17.26 12.44 20.62
N ASP A 484 -17.25 11.13 20.83
CA ASP A 484 -16.04 10.38 21.12
C ASP A 484 -15.25 10.01 19.86
N VAL A 485 -13.96 9.75 20.06
CA VAL A 485 -13.12 8.97 19.14
C VAL A 485 -12.75 7.67 19.85
N SER A 486 -13.06 6.52 19.27
CA SER A 486 -12.84 5.24 19.95
C SER A 486 -12.32 4.12 19.05
N ASN A 487 -11.65 3.15 19.68
CA ASN A 487 -11.07 1.97 19.03
C ASN A 487 -10.18 2.32 17.82
N VAL A 488 -9.09 3.04 18.09
CA VAL A 488 -8.09 3.41 17.09
C VAL A 488 -6.92 2.43 17.14
N ILE A 489 -6.62 1.80 16.01
CA ILE A 489 -5.51 0.85 15.86
C ILE A 489 -4.44 1.47 14.96
N LEU A 490 -3.21 1.51 15.43
CA LEU A 490 -2.02 1.88 14.67
C LEU A 490 -1.06 0.69 14.65
N LYS A 491 -0.74 0.16 13.47
CA LYS A 491 0.04 -1.06 13.33
C LYS A 491 1.09 -0.97 12.22
N ASN A 492 2.32 -1.42 12.51
CA ASN A 492 3.41 -1.49 11.53
C ASN A 492 3.61 -0.16 10.78
N ILE A 493 3.94 0.89 11.53
CA ILE A 493 4.12 2.24 10.97
C ILE A 493 5.55 2.67 11.17
N ASN A 494 6.22 3.05 10.09
CA ASN A 494 7.55 3.63 10.13
C ASN A 494 7.48 5.16 9.95
N VAL A 495 7.94 5.89 10.96
CA VAL A 495 7.97 7.35 11.01
C VAL A 495 9.43 7.79 10.93
N ARG A 496 9.86 8.27 9.77
CA ARG A 496 11.26 8.71 9.54
C ARG A 496 11.49 10.10 10.14
N GLU A 497 10.49 10.97 10.05
CA GLU A 497 10.51 12.33 10.59
C GLU A 497 9.15 12.63 11.26
N THR A 498 9.17 13.09 12.51
CA THR A 498 7.94 13.27 13.33
C THR A 498 7.28 14.64 13.18
N GLY A 499 8.01 15.62 12.67
CA GLY A 499 7.63 17.03 12.79
C GLY A 499 8.24 17.73 13.99
N SER A 500 8.08 19.06 14.03
CA SER A 500 8.64 19.92 15.10
C SER A 500 7.73 20.04 16.33
N GLN A 501 6.43 19.76 16.20
CA GLN A 501 5.49 19.74 17.31
C GLN A 501 5.25 18.30 17.76
N LYS A 502 4.76 18.15 19.00
CA LYS A 502 4.38 16.84 19.52
C LYS A 502 3.09 16.35 18.85
N SER A 503 3.07 15.07 18.51
CA SER A 503 1.83 14.35 18.21
C SER A 503 0.88 14.40 19.40
N ARG A 504 -0.42 14.34 19.15
CA ARG A 504 -1.43 14.61 20.20
C ARG A 504 -2.54 13.57 20.22
N LEU A 505 -2.84 13.07 21.41
CA LEU A 505 -4.07 12.36 21.74
C LEU A 505 -4.87 13.27 22.68
N ALA A 506 -6.08 13.66 22.32
CA ALA A 506 -6.80 14.66 23.11
C ALA A 506 -8.32 14.51 23.01
N GLY A 507 -8.98 14.27 24.14
CA GLY A 507 -10.41 14.53 24.30
C GLY A 507 -10.69 15.99 24.68
N ASN A 508 -11.96 16.33 24.89
CA ASN A 508 -12.39 17.67 25.29
C ASN A 508 -13.04 17.65 26.69
N ALA A 509 -12.30 18.11 27.70
CA ALA A 509 -12.80 18.21 29.08
C ALA A 509 -14.04 19.10 29.23
N ALA A 510 -14.13 20.19 28.46
CA ALA A 510 -15.21 21.17 28.60
C ALA A 510 -16.53 20.69 27.98
N LYS A 511 -16.45 19.84 26.95
CA LYS A 511 -17.62 19.30 26.25
C LYS A 511 -17.92 17.83 26.58
N GLY A 512 -16.97 17.13 27.20
CA GLY A 512 -17.11 15.74 27.63
C GLY A 512 -16.65 14.68 26.61
N GLY A 513 -16.28 15.06 25.38
CA GLY A 513 -15.82 14.10 24.37
C GLY A 513 -14.49 13.45 24.76
N MET A 514 -14.39 12.14 24.55
CA MET A 514 -13.27 11.32 24.97
C MET A 514 -12.52 10.72 23.78
N VAL A 515 -11.26 10.39 24.00
CA VAL A 515 -10.51 9.46 23.14
C VAL A 515 -10.34 8.13 23.89
N ASN A 516 -11.03 7.08 23.45
CA ASN A 516 -11.12 5.81 24.18
C ASN A 516 -10.56 4.64 23.37
N GLY A 517 -9.43 4.08 23.80
CA GLY A 517 -8.81 2.92 23.15
C GLY A 517 -7.96 3.33 21.96
N VAL A 518 -6.66 3.49 22.19
CA VAL A 518 -5.66 3.72 21.14
C VAL A 518 -4.56 2.67 21.29
N THR A 519 -4.49 1.74 20.34
CA THR A 519 -3.52 0.64 20.37
C THR A 519 -2.42 0.88 19.35
N PHE A 520 -1.18 0.91 19.82
CA PHE A 520 0.02 0.97 19.00
C PHE A 520 0.67 -0.40 18.93
N THR A 521 0.98 -0.87 17.72
CA THR A 521 1.68 -2.14 17.48
C THR A 521 2.78 -1.89 16.45
N ASP A 522 4.04 -2.14 16.81
CA ASP A 522 5.18 -2.07 15.89
C ASP A 522 5.31 -0.71 15.20
N ILE A 523 5.32 0.36 16.00
CA ILE A 523 5.57 1.72 15.53
C ILE A 523 7.05 2.03 15.66
N TYR A 524 7.70 2.39 14.56
CA TYR A 524 9.11 2.73 14.53
C TYR A 524 9.26 4.23 14.30
N VAL A 525 9.95 4.93 15.20
CA VAL A 525 10.26 6.36 15.06
C VAL A 525 11.76 6.54 14.95
N GLY A 526 12.21 7.10 13.82
CA GLY A 526 13.64 7.22 13.52
C GLY A 526 14.38 5.87 13.55
N GLY A 527 13.68 4.79 13.16
CA GLY A 527 14.20 3.42 13.18
C GLY A 527 14.16 2.71 14.54
N LYS A 528 13.64 3.35 15.60
CA LYS A 528 13.51 2.74 16.93
C LYS A 528 12.08 2.33 17.20
N LEU A 529 11.87 1.11 17.69
CA LEU A 529 10.56 0.63 18.14
C LEU A 529 10.09 1.47 19.33
N ALA A 530 8.90 2.06 19.22
CA ALA A 530 8.28 2.84 20.28
C ALA A 530 7.58 1.94 21.30
N THR A 531 7.83 2.16 22.58
CA THR A 531 7.17 1.45 23.69
C THR A 531 6.42 2.39 24.62
N SER A 532 6.50 3.70 24.37
CA SER A 532 5.85 4.75 25.15
C SER A 532 5.44 5.94 24.28
N LEU A 533 4.57 6.82 24.80
CA LEU A 533 4.22 8.08 24.11
C LEU A 533 5.42 9.01 23.91
N ASN A 534 6.43 8.94 24.78
CA ASN A 534 7.64 9.74 24.63
C ASN A 534 8.42 9.33 23.38
N ASP A 535 8.53 8.02 23.10
CA ASP A 535 9.19 7.50 21.89
C ASP A 535 8.45 7.93 20.63
N LEU A 536 7.12 8.06 20.71
CA LEU A 536 6.27 8.58 19.65
C LEU A 536 6.35 10.10 19.46
N ASN A 537 7.10 10.81 20.31
CA ASN A 537 7.04 12.27 20.45
C ASN A 537 5.59 12.77 20.60
N ALA A 538 4.81 12.12 21.47
CA ALA A 538 3.38 12.34 21.63
C ALA A 538 2.99 12.73 23.06
N THR A 539 1.84 13.40 23.21
CA THR A 539 1.22 13.68 24.52
C THR A 539 -0.25 13.27 24.53
N ALA A 540 -0.76 12.93 25.71
CA ALA A 540 -2.17 12.66 25.96
C ALA A 540 -2.71 13.58 27.07
N ASN A 541 -3.96 14.02 26.99
CA ASN A 541 -4.63 14.76 28.07
C ASN A 541 -5.50 13.83 28.94
N ASN A 542 -6.12 14.38 29.98
CA ASN A 542 -6.91 13.61 30.96
C ASN A 542 -8.21 13.00 30.39
N ASN A 543 -8.59 13.34 29.16
CA ASN A 543 -9.75 12.80 28.46
C ASN A 543 -9.37 11.72 27.44
N VAL A 544 -8.20 11.10 27.64
CA VAL A 544 -7.73 9.96 26.85
C VAL A 544 -7.62 8.74 27.76
N ASN A 545 -8.27 7.64 27.38
CA ASN A 545 -8.23 6.36 28.10
C ASN A 545 -7.79 5.22 27.18
N GLY A 546 -7.21 4.17 27.77
CA GLY A 546 -6.94 2.91 27.05
C GLY A 546 -5.82 3.02 26.01
N ILE A 547 -4.73 3.71 26.31
CA ILE A 547 -3.53 3.70 25.47
C ILE A 547 -2.76 2.40 25.71
N ILE A 548 -2.58 1.60 24.66
CA ILE A 548 -1.95 0.28 24.74
C ILE A 548 -0.78 0.22 23.75
N PHE A 549 0.36 -0.33 24.18
CA PHE A 549 1.46 -0.73 23.29
C PHE A 549 1.50 -2.26 23.24
N ALA A 550 1.15 -2.84 22.10
CA ALA A 550 1.01 -4.28 21.87
C ALA A 550 2.00 -4.78 20.81
N ASN A 551 3.27 -4.36 20.90
CA ASN A 551 4.30 -4.67 19.91
C ASN A 551 4.53 -6.19 19.75
N SER A 552 4.60 -6.68 18.51
CA SER A 552 4.76 -8.10 18.20
C SER A 552 6.10 -8.68 18.70
N ASN A 553 7.09 -7.82 18.95
CA ASN A 553 8.39 -8.15 19.51
C ASN A 553 8.62 -7.55 20.91
N ALA A 554 7.60 -7.46 21.76
CA ALA A 554 7.76 -6.99 23.15
C ALA A 554 8.77 -7.83 23.97
N ASN A 555 9.16 -9.01 23.48
CA ASN A 555 10.29 -9.81 23.96
C ASN A 555 11.38 -9.88 22.87
N PRO A 556 12.53 -9.20 22.99
CA PRO A 556 13.62 -9.38 22.04
C PRO A 556 14.06 -10.86 22.00
N PRO A 557 14.55 -11.36 20.85
CA PRO A 557 15.10 -12.71 20.77
C PRO A 557 16.14 -12.92 21.86
N LEU A 558 16.13 -14.08 22.51
CA LEU A 558 17.18 -14.49 23.42
C LEU A 558 18.53 -14.56 22.68
N PHE A 559 18.47 -14.89 21.39
CA PHE A 559 19.60 -14.91 20.48
C PHE A 559 19.10 -14.86 19.03
N SER A 560 19.82 -14.20 18.14
CA SER A 560 19.55 -14.25 16.71
C SER A 560 20.82 -14.03 15.91
N ASP A 561 20.97 -14.74 14.79
CA ASP A 561 22.04 -14.53 13.83
C ASP A 561 21.58 -14.93 12.42
N ASN A 562 21.67 -13.99 11.47
CA ASN A 562 21.38 -14.21 10.05
C ASN A 562 22.67 -14.29 9.20
N PHE A 563 23.85 -14.23 9.83
CA PHE A 563 25.17 -14.37 9.21
C PHE A 563 25.52 -13.37 8.10
N GLU A 564 24.67 -12.38 7.81
CA GLU A 564 24.89 -11.40 6.75
C GLU A 564 26.06 -10.45 7.04
N ASP A 565 26.48 -10.36 8.31
CA ASP A 565 27.69 -9.66 8.73
C ASP A 565 28.99 -10.40 8.34
N GLY A 566 28.89 -11.65 7.88
CA GLY A 566 30.01 -12.46 7.38
C GLY A 566 30.92 -13.02 8.46
N ASN A 567 30.48 -13.11 9.72
CA ASN A 567 31.29 -13.65 10.81
C ASN A 567 30.49 -14.58 11.73
N THR A 568 31.18 -15.24 12.65
CA THR A 568 30.57 -16.18 13.62
C THR A 568 30.54 -15.60 15.03
N THR A 569 30.43 -14.29 15.19
CA THR A 569 30.38 -13.63 16.50
C THR A 569 29.17 -14.14 17.29
N GLY A 570 29.35 -14.44 18.57
CA GLY A 570 28.31 -15.05 19.40
C GLY A 570 28.26 -16.58 19.33
N TRP A 571 29.02 -17.19 18.42
CA TRP A 571 29.17 -18.65 18.33
C TRP A 571 30.56 -19.11 18.78
N THR A 572 30.60 -20.30 19.39
CA THR A 572 31.82 -21.00 19.79
C THR A 572 31.95 -22.29 18.99
N SER A 573 32.99 -22.37 18.15
CA SER A 573 33.34 -23.62 17.47
C SER A 573 33.86 -24.64 18.49
N VAL A 574 33.19 -25.79 18.56
CA VAL A 574 33.55 -26.89 19.46
C VAL A 574 34.38 -27.93 18.70
N THR A 575 33.90 -28.35 17.53
CA THR A 575 34.64 -29.21 16.59
C THR A 575 34.40 -28.77 15.15
N GLY A 576 35.39 -29.00 14.29
CA GLY A 576 35.35 -28.58 12.88
C GLY A 576 35.72 -27.11 12.69
N GLY A 577 36.04 -26.75 11.45
CA GLY A 577 36.24 -25.36 11.03
C GLY A 577 34.93 -24.77 10.52
N TRP A 578 34.50 -23.66 11.10
CA TRP A 578 33.27 -22.96 10.72
C TRP A 578 33.60 -21.59 10.13
N ASN A 579 32.91 -21.23 9.06
CA ASN A 579 33.02 -19.94 8.42
C ASN A 579 31.67 -19.53 7.84
N VAL A 580 31.63 -18.32 7.29
CA VAL A 580 30.42 -17.72 6.72
C VAL A 580 30.64 -17.42 5.23
N PRO A 581 30.56 -18.43 4.34
CA PRO A 581 30.68 -18.24 2.90
C PRO A 581 29.45 -17.54 2.30
N ALA A 582 29.63 -17.02 1.08
CA ALA A 582 28.53 -16.53 0.25
C ALA A 582 27.75 -17.69 -0.38
N ASP A 583 26.45 -17.50 -0.53
CA ASP A 583 25.50 -18.41 -1.16
C ASP A 583 24.50 -17.60 -1.99
N GLY A 584 24.85 -17.34 -3.25
CA GLY A 584 24.15 -16.35 -4.08
C GLY A 584 24.43 -14.93 -3.59
N THR A 585 23.37 -14.19 -3.25
CA THR A 585 23.46 -12.83 -2.69
C THR A 585 23.55 -12.81 -1.16
N ASN A 586 23.35 -13.96 -0.51
CA ASN A 586 23.30 -14.09 0.95
C ASN A 586 24.61 -14.64 1.49
N LYS A 587 24.77 -14.58 2.82
CA LYS A 587 25.84 -15.25 3.55
C LYS A 587 25.26 -16.28 4.50
N VAL A 588 25.93 -17.41 4.64
CA VAL A 588 25.40 -18.57 5.38
C VAL A 588 26.48 -19.19 6.24
N LEU A 589 26.13 -19.79 7.35
CA LEU A 589 27.05 -20.56 8.18
C LEU A 589 27.33 -21.93 7.56
N SER A 590 28.61 -22.32 7.47
CA SER A 590 28.99 -23.64 7.00
C SER A 590 30.25 -24.18 7.69
N SER A 591 30.36 -25.51 7.77
CA SER A 591 31.61 -26.20 8.12
C SER A 591 32.50 -26.49 6.90
N GLY A 592 32.14 -25.94 5.73
CA GLY A 592 32.88 -26.12 4.48
C GLY A 592 32.90 -27.57 3.99
N GLY A 593 34.08 -28.06 3.60
CA GLY A 593 34.28 -29.40 3.04
C GLY A 593 34.39 -30.55 4.06
N GLN A 594 34.10 -30.31 5.34
CA GLN A 594 34.32 -31.30 6.41
C GLN A 594 33.31 -32.46 6.35
N THR A 595 33.79 -33.69 6.42
CA THR A 595 32.97 -34.94 6.44
C THR A 595 33.02 -35.67 7.79
N THR A 596 33.67 -35.09 8.79
CA THR A 596 33.67 -35.55 10.18
C THR A 596 32.75 -34.67 11.03
N THR A 597 32.53 -35.04 12.30
CA THR A 597 31.62 -34.29 13.18
C THR A 597 32.12 -32.86 13.39
N SER A 598 31.33 -31.90 12.90
CA SER A 598 31.49 -30.47 13.19
C SER A 598 30.34 -30.02 14.09
N LEU A 599 30.68 -29.28 15.15
CA LEU A 599 29.75 -28.74 16.16
C LEU A 599 30.13 -27.30 16.48
N ILE A 600 29.15 -26.41 16.38
CA ILE A 600 29.24 -25.01 16.80
C ILE A 600 28.06 -24.68 17.71
N THR A 601 28.29 -23.88 18.75
CA THR A 601 27.30 -23.65 19.81
C THR A 601 27.22 -22.19 20.17
N ALA A 602 26.07 -21.74 20.67
CA ALA A 602 25.87 -20.43 21.26
C ALA A 602 25.22 -20.60 22.64
N ASN A 603 25.67 -19.83 23.63
CA ASN A 603 25.20 -19.91 25.02
C ASN A 603 25.30 -21.32 25.65
N SER A 604 26.34 -22.10 25.31
CA SER A 604 26.55 -23.44 25.89
C SER A 604 26.67 -23.36 27.42
N GLY A 605 25.92 -24.20 28.13
CA GLY A 605 25.86 -24.16 29.60
C GLY A 605 24.99 -23.04 30.17
N GLY A 606 24.32 -22.27 29.32
CA GLY A 606 23.37 -21.24 29.72
C GLY A 606 22.11 -21.80 30.38
N LEU A 607 21.31 -20.90 30.98
CA LEU A 607 20.15 -21.25 31.80
C LEU A 607 18.81 -21.15 31.05
N TRP A 608 18.79 -21.17 29.71
CA TRP A 608 17.53 -21.18 28.96
C TRP A 608 16.81 -22.52 29.14
N THR A 609 15.63 -22.48 29.76
CA THR A 609 14.80 -23.67 30.05
C THR A 609 13.75 -23.91 28.97
N ASP A 610 12.97 -22.87 28.67
CA ASP A 610 11.87 -22.86 27.71
C ASP A 610 12.17 -21.81 26.64
N TYR A 611 12.09 -22.20 25.37
CA TYR A 611 12.33 -21.33 24.22
C TYR A 611 11.88 -22.01 22.92
N THR A 612 11.69 -21.20 21.88
CA THR A 612 11.63 -21.70 20.50
C THR A 612 12.99 -21.45 19.85
N TYR A 613 13.56 -22.48 19.22
CA TYR A 613 14.73 -22.35 18.37
C TYR A 613 14.34 -22.70 16.93
N GLU A 614 14.51 -21.76 16.00
CA GLU A 614 14.26 -21.91 14.57
C GLU A 614 15.52 -21.57 13.77
N ALA A 615 15.75 -22.26 12.66
CA ALA A 615 16.82 -21.97 11.71
C ALA A 615 16.47 -22.52 10.32
N ARG A 616 17.06 -21.92 9.27
CA ARG A 616 17.02 -22.48 7.93
C ARG A 616 18.20 -23.40 7.69
N MET A 617 17.96 -24.50 6.97
CA MET A 617 18.93 -25.53 6.65
C MET A 617 18.88 -25.89 5.18
N LYS A 618 20.01 -25.87 4.48
CA LYS A 618 20.14 -26.34 3.10
C LYS A 618 21.13 -27.50 3.04
N MET A 619 20.63 -28.62 2.55
CA MET A 619 21.42 -29.84 2.38
C MET A 619 21.91 -29.98 0.93
N PRO A 620 23.14 -30.44 0.71
CA PRO A 620 23.67 -30.72 -0.62
C PRO A 620 23.16 -32.02 -1.25
N ILE A 621 22.46 -32.87 -0.46
CA ILE A 621 22.06 -34.28 -0.67
C ILE A 621 22.65 -35.01 -1.90
N THR A 622 23.46 -36.02 -1.64
CA THR A 622 22.95 -37.40 -1.64
C THR A 622 23.16 -38.14 -0.32
N ASP A 623 24.01 -37.61 0.57
CA ASP A 623 24.34 -38.25 1.87
C ASP A 623 24.59 -37.24 3.01
N ALA A 624 23.79 -36.18 3.05
CA ALA A 624 23.88 -35.14 4.07
C ALA A 624 23.21 -35.55 5.40
N ASN A 625 23.91 -35.25 6.51
CA ASN A 625 23.47 -35.44 7.88
C ASN A 625 23.77 -34.18 8.70
N ALA A 626 22.73 -33.42 9.00
CA ALA A 626 22.88 -32.17 9.75
C ALA A 626 21.62 -31.82 10.53
N GLY A 627 21.81 -31.15 11.66
CA GLY A 627 20.74 -30.78 12.55
C GLY A 627 21.04 -29.55 13.40
N MET A 628 19.96 -29.05 14.00
CA MET A 628 20.01 -28.11 15.11
C MET A 628 20.26 -28.89 16.39
N VAL A 629 21.11 -28.35 17.27
CA VAL A 629 21.27 -28.83 18.63
C VAL A 629 20.72 -27.82 19.62
N PHE A 630 20.09 -28.30 20.69
CA PHE A 630 19.44 -27.49 21.71
C PHE A 630 19.58 -28.14 23.08
N ARG A 631 19.33 -27.36 24.14
CA ARG A 631 19.74 -27.66 25.52
C ARG A 631 21.21 -28.05 25.61
N VAL A 632 22.04 -27.32 24.87
CA VAL A 632 23.49 -27.54 24.85
C VAL A 632 24.06 -27.10 26.19
N LYS A 633 24.53 -28.07 26.96
CA LYS A 633 25.31 -27.83 28.18
C LYS A 633 26.80 -27.74 27.86
N ASP A 634 27.27 -28.66 27.03
CA ASP A 634 28.66 -28.75 26.57
C ASP A 634 28.75 -29.69 25.33
N ALA A 635 29.97 -29.96 24.87
CA ALA A 635 30.27 -30.81 23.71
C ALA A 635 29.74 -32.25 23.81
N ASN A 636 29.44 -32.73 25.02
CA ASN A 636 29.02 -34.10 25.30
C ASN A 636 27.53 -34.20 25.65
N ASN A 637 26.86 -33.06 25.85
CA ASN A 637 25.53 -32.98 26.45
C ASN A 637 24.62 -32.00 25.68
N TYR A 638 23.77 -32.54 24.79
CA TYR A 638 22.79 -31.78 23.99
C TYR A 638 21.70 -32.69 23.42
N TYR A 639 20.57 -32.12 23.03
CA TYR A 639 19.60 -32.75 22.12
C TYR A 639 19.86 -32.30 20.68
N MET A 640 19.55 -33.16 19.71
CA MET A 640 19.77 -32.87 18.29
C MET A 640 18.56 -33.27 17.46
N TYR A 641 18.01 -32.34 16.70
CA TYR A 641 17.00 -32.59 15.68
C TYR A 641 17.63 -32.44 14.30
N ARG A 642 17.70 -33.52 13.53
CA ARG A 642 18.46 -33.57 12.27
C ARG A 642 17.66 -34.08 11.09
N ILE A 643 18.04 -33.61 9.90
CA ILE A 643 17.70 -34.20 8.61
C ILE A 643 18.77 -35.24 8.28
N ASN A 644 18.35 -36.49 8.07
CA ASN A 644 19.18 -37.58 7.57
C ASN A 644 18.70 -37.93 6.16
N SER A 645 19.39 -37.39 5.16
CA SER A 645 18.98 -37.54 3.77
C SER A 645 19.25 -38.95 3.21
N SER A 646 20.33 -39.61 3.65
CA SER A 646 20.64 -40.99 3.25
C SER A 646 19.52 -41.96 3.64
N ASN A 647 19.02 -41.85 4.87
CA ASN A 647 17.97 -42.73 5.38
C ASN A 647 16.55 -42.19 5.16
N LYS A 648 16.40 -41.02 4.54
CA LYS A 648 15.12 -40.35 4.29
C LYS A 648 14.29 -40.20 5.59
N LYS A 649 14.91 -39.65 6.64
CA LYS A 649 14.30 -39.46 7.96
C LYS A 649 14.59 -38.09 8.55
N LEU A 650 13.64 -37.62 9.34
CA LEU A 650 13.90 -36.67 10.42
C LEU A 650 14.15 -37.49 11.70
N GLU A 651 15.18 -37.12 12.46
CA GLU A 651 15.60 -37.88 13.63
C GLU A 651 15.85 -36.95 14.82
N LEU A 652 15.33 -37.31 15.98
CA LEU A 652 15.64 -36.69 17.25
C LEU A 652 16.60 -37.60 18.02
N TYR A 653 17.70 -37.03 18.49
CA TYR A 653 18.74 -37.69 19.26
C TYR A 653 18.99 -36.98 20.58
N LYS A 654 19.51 -37.72 21.55
CA LYS A 654 20.12 -37.17 22.76
C LYS A 654 21.58 -37.58 22.86
N SER A 655 22.44 -36.64 23.22
CA SER A 655 23.81 -36.89 23.65
C SER A 655 23.86 -36.66 25.15
N VAL A 656 24.18 -37.69 25.93
CA VAL A 656 24.38 -37.61 27.38
C VAL A 656 25.72 -38.27 27.70
N ASN A 657 26.63 -37.55 28.35
CA ASN A 657 28.00 -38.00 28.60
C ASN A 657 28.72 -38.48 27.32
N GLY A 658 28.45 -37.81 26.19
CA GLY A 658 29.05 -38.11 24.88
C GLY A 658 28.44 -39.30 24.14
N GLN A 659 27.46 -39.99 24.75
CA GLN A 659 26.76 -41.11 24.12
C GLN A 659 25.54 -40.62 23.34
N LEU A 660 25.62 -40.71 22.02
CA LEU A 660 24.55 -40.29 21.10
C LEU A 660 23.51 -41.42 20.93
N THR A 661 22.31 -41.22 21.45
CA THR A 661 21.20 -42.19 21.45
C THR A 661 20.02 -41.67 20.64
N ALA A 662 19.47 -42.48 19.74
CA ALA A 662 18.26 -42.13 18.99
C ALA A 662 17.05 -42.10 19.94
N VAL A 663 16.21 -41.08 19.81
CA VAL A 663 14.98 -40.90 20.60
C VAL A 663 13.77 -41.32 19.78
N THR A 664 13.57 -40.69 18.63
CA THR A 664 12.48 -41.00 17.71
C THR A 664 12.86 -40.56 16.29
N SER A 665 12.11 -41.05 15.29
CA SER A 665 12.29 -40.66 13.90
C SER A 665 10.96 -40.71 13.14
N THR A 666 10.84 -39.90 12.08
CA THR A 666 9.71 -39.94 11.15
C THR A 666 10.21 -39.89 9.70
N PRO A 667 9.52 -40.52 8.72
CA PRO A 667 9.91 -40.44 7.31
C PRO A 667 9.95 -39.00 6.80
N PHE A 668 11.00 -38.65 6.08
CA PHE A 668 11.15 -37.34 5.46
C PHE A 668 12.16 -37.38 4.31
N THR A 669 11.76 -36.91 3.12
CA THR A 669 12.65 -36.88 1.95
C THR A 669 13.02 -35.43 1.65
N ALA A 670 14.24 -35.05 2.00
CA ALA A 670 14.80 -33.75 1.64
C ALA A 670 15.13 -33.69 0.13
N LYS A 671 15.00 -32.51 -0.48
CA LYS A 671 15.34 -32.20 -1.88
C LYS A 671 16.65 -31.42 -1.97
N GLU A 672 17.32 -31.55 -3.11
CA GLU A 672 18.68 -31.07 -3.29
C GLU A 672 18.74 -29.57 -3.35
N LYS A 673 19.64 -28.99 -2.54
CA LYS A 673 19.83 -27.54 -2.43
C LYS A 673 18.54 -26.78 -2.10
N GLN A 674 17.55 -27.47 -1.54
CA GLN A 674 16.35 -26.85 -1.02
C GLN A 674 16.59 -26.38 0.42
N TRP A 675 16.15 -25.16 0.71
CA TRP A 675 16.05 -24.63 2.06
C TRP A 675 14.84 -25.23 2.77
N TYR A 676 15.05 -25.63 4.01
CA TYR A 676 14.02 -26.06 4.96
C TYR A 676 14.09 -25.19 6.19
N THR A 677 12.95 -24.70 6.68
CA THR A 677 12.86 -24.07 7.99
C THR A 677 12.64 -25.15 9.03
N VAL A 678 13.59 -25.32 9.93
CA VAL A 678 13.57 -26.34 10.98
C VAL A 678 13.37 -25.64 12.32
N LYS A 679 12.46 -26.15 13.15
CA LYS A 679 12.11 -25.54 14.44
C LYS A 679 11.95 -26.57 15.54
N ALA A 680 12.42 -26.23 16.74
CA ALA A 680 12.13 -26.93 17.99
C ALA A 680 11.47 -25.97 18.99
N VAL A 681 10.28 -26.32 19.48
CA VAL A 681 9.58 -25.62 20.56
C VAL A 681 9.79 -26.42 21.85
N ILE A 682 10.40 -25.79 22.85
CA ILE A 682 10.77 -26.41 24.13
C ILE A 682 9.97 -25.72 25.24
N GLN A 683 9.11 -26.47 25.91
CA GLN A 683 8.27 -25.97 26.99
C GLN A 683 8.21 -26.99 28.13
N GLY A 684 8.79 -26.64 29.28
CA GLY A 684 9.03 -27.59 30.36
C GLY A 684 9.82 -28.78 29.84
N ASN A 685 9.24 -29.98 29.89
CA ASN A 685 9.89 -31.18 29.35
C ASN A 685 9.39 -31.58 27.97
N LYS A 686 8.46 -30.82 27.37
CA LYS A 686 7.91 -31.12 26.05
C LYS A 686 8.77 -30.49 24.98
N ILE A 687 9.13 -31.28 23.97
CA ILE A 687 9.87 -30.88 22.79
C ILE A 687 9.01 -31.22 21.57
N ALA A 688 8.61 -30.20 20.82
CA ALA A 688 7.87 -30.34 19.56
C ALA A 688 8.74 -29.85 18.40
N CYS A 689 8.95 -30.69 17.39
CA CYS A 689 9.84 -30.40 16.27
C CYS A 689 9.07 -30.30 14.95
N TYR A 690 9.42 -29.29 14.16
CA TYR A 690 8.71 -28.89 12.95
C TYR A 690 9.66 -28.80 11.76
N VAL A 691 9.12 -28.96 10.55
CA VAL A 691 9.77 -28.58 9.29
C VAL A 691 8.75 -27.81 8.44
N ASP A 692 9.16 -26.65 7.93
CA ASP A 692 8.33 -25.74 7.12
C ASP A 692 6.97 -25.43 7.75
N GLY A 693 6.96 -25.26 9.09
CA GLY A 693 5.77 -24.96 9.89
C GLY A 693 4.89 -26.17 10.23
N GLU A 694 5.15 -27.36 9.66
CA GLU A 694 4.38 -28.57 9.96
C GLU A 694 5.00 -29.36 11.12
N LEU A 695 4.18 -29.77 12.10
CA LEU A 695 4.61 -30.60 13.23
C LEU A 695 5.01 -31.99 12.72
N LYS A 696 6.24 -32.41 13.01
CA LYS A 696 6.78 -33.71 12.56
C LYS A 696 6.94 -34.73 13.67
N MET A 697 7.22 -34.28 14.90
CA MET A 697 7.35 -35.16 16.06
C MET A 697 7.21 -34.39 17.37
N GLU A 698 6.79 -35.11 18.40
CA GLU A 698 6.79 -34.65 19.79
C GLU A 698 7.50 -35.67 20.67
N TRP A 699 8.21 -35.20 21.68
CA TRP A 699 8.86 -36.02 22.68
C TRP A 699 8.83 -35.34 24.05
N THR A 700 8.69 -36.15 25.10
CA THR A 700 8.82 -35.67 26.48
C THR A 700 10.18 -36.08 27.03
N ASN A 701 11.02 -35.09 27.31
CA ASN A 701 12.34 -35.28 27.89
C ASN A 701 12.24 -35.77 29.35
N PRO A 702 13.16 -36.64 29.82
CA PRO A 702 13.25 -36.96 31.23
C PRO A 702 13.72 -35.76 32.06
N VAL A 703 13.03 -35.45 33.15
CA VAL A 703 13.42 -34.37 34.10
C VAL A 703 14.80 -34.57 34.74
N THR A 704 15.31 -35.80 34.73
CA THR A 704 16.63 -36.16 35.28
C THR A 704 17.77 -35.92 34.27
N GLU A 705 17.46 -35.48 33.04
CA GLU A 705 18.45 -35.19 31.99
C GLU A 705 18.60 -33.68 31.74
N LEU A 706 18.76 -33.26 30.48
CA LEU A 706 19.05 -31.87 30.12
C LEU A 706 17.77 -31.04 30.18
N THR A 707 17.64 -30.18 31.19
CA THR A 707 16.47 -29.31 31.40
C THR A 707 16.71 -27.85 31.00
N ALA A 708 17.96 -27.46 30.76
CA ALA A 708 18.35 -26.15 30.29
C ALA A 708 19.61 -26.23 29.41
N GLY A 709 19.86 -25.20 28.61
CA GLY A 709 21.09 -25.06 27.84
C GLY A 709 20.89 -24.23 26.58
N GLY A 710 22.01 -23.86 25.96
CA GLY A 710 22.04 -23.08 24.73
C GLY A 710 21.65 -23.87 23.49
N ILE A 711 22.07 -23.34 22.35
CA ILE A 711 21.76 -23.86 21.01
C ILE A 711 23.04 -24.11 20.21
N GLY A 712 22.89 -24.65 19.00
CA GLY A 712 24.01 -24.93 18.12
C GLY A 712 23.61 -25.57 16.81
N PHE A 713 24.60 -25.80 15.96
CA PHE A 713 24.48 -26.59 14.75
C PHE A 713 25.48 -27.74 14.77
N ARG A 714 25.05 -28.90 14.24
CA ARG A 714 25.90 -30.08 14.11
C ARG A 714 25.74 -30.67 12.72
N THR A 715 26.85 -31.01 12.08
CA THR A 715 26.87 -31.73 10.79
C THR A 715 27.97 -32.79 10.78
N THR A 716 27.75 -33.86 10.02
CA THR A 716 28.80 -34.84 9.64
C THR A 716 28.99 -34.88 8.12
N SER A 717 28.54 -33.86 7.41
CA SER A 717 28.54 -33.81 5.96
C SER A 717 29.04 -32.46 5.46
N ALA A 718 29.81 -32.52 4.38
CA ALA A 718 30.35 -31.34 3.71
C ALA A 718 29.24 -30.54 3.03
N GLY A 719 29.42 -29.22 2.88
CA GLY A 719 28.55 -28.36 2.06
C GLY A 719 27.15 -28.12 2.62
N VAL A 720 26.92 -28.39 3.90
CA VAL A 720 25.68 -28.01 4.59
C VAL A 720 25.72 -26.54 4.92
N HIS A 721 24.62 -25.83 4.63
CA HIS A 721 24.44 -24.42 4.98
C HIS A 721 23.35 -24.28 6.04
N PHE A 722 23.61 -23.41 7.01
CA PHE A 722 22.66 -22.97 8.03
C PHE A 722 22.49 -21.46 7.95
N ASP A 723 21.29 -20.98 8.23
CA ASP A 723 20.96 -19.56 8.13
C ASP A 723 19.81 -19.20 9.08
N ASP A 724 19.59 -17.90 9.34
CA ASP A 724 18.52 -17.34 10.17
C ASP A 724 18.30 -18.07 11.51
N ALA A 725 19.36 -18.24 12.30
CA ALA A 725 19.24 -18.77 13.65
C ALA A 725 18.45 -17.80 14.54
N LEU A 726 17.32 -18.23 15.10
CA LEU A 726 16.45 -17.41 15.93
C LEU A 726 16.02 -18.16 17.18
N VAL A 727 16.26 -17.56 18.35
CA VAL A 727 15.82 -18.07 19.66
C VAL A 727 14.87 -17.08 20.31
N LEU A 728 13.65 -17.51 20.57
CA LEU A 728 12.61 -16.70 21.20
C LEU A 728 12.28 -17.22 22.59
N ALA A 729 12.13 -16.30 23.55
CA ALA A 729 11.52 -16.62 24.84
C ALA A 729 10.06 -17.06 24.63
N PRO A 730 9.47 -17.84 25.54
CA PRO A 730 8.04 -18.15 25.50
C PRO A 730 7.22 -16.86 25.50
N ALA A 731 6.11 -16.85 24.75
CA ALA A 731 5.15 -15.75 24.85
C ALA A 731 4.66 -15.63 26.31
N PRO A 732 4.51 -14.41 26.86
CA PRO A 732 3.82 -14.24 28.14
C PRO A 732 2.40 -14.78 27.99
N ILE A 733 1.98 -15.64 28.93
CA ILE A 733 0.61 -16.16 28.99
C ILE A 733 -0.35 -15.03 29.34
#